data_AF-I7MER3-F1
#
_entry.id   AF-I7MER3-F1
#
_cell.length_a   1.000
_cell.length_b   1.000
_cell.length_c   1.000
_cell.angle_alpha   90.00
_cell.angle_beta   90.00
_cell.angle_gamma   90.00
#
_symmetry.space_group_name_H-M   'P 1'
#
loop_
_entity.id
_entity.type
_entity.pdbx_description
1 polymer ?
#
loop_
_entity_poly.entity_id
_entity_poly.type
_entity_poly.pdbx_seq_one_letter_code
_entity_poly.pdbx_strand_id
1 'polypeptide(L)'
;MDKNIETNQVQLFNQQGQVGQRMYKDGMEFLQRQKKMLEDEHAEEMKEHEFIIKQSTCSDLEELGLAVNRLKLKSVKTGLYGRTLVTFAHPHYSMDKIKESPQLAKMVKLPESKFQSGDNVSIYKQSLTFDGNPLEKGVIFKKNDYKFVVAFDEEVNENQLSNEVISIVMEVNEVTYNRFLKCLQNIEEKYSDVNFKGSQLLRVLLDGSDPTNPNPNIKPVHILSKPIVDFYKKDLNEEQKDAINFCLSSQTIGLIHGPPGTGKTMTVCELIYQAVKMGLRVLACAGSNIAVDNMVERLAKTDLKVMRIGHPARMLPTIYEQCLDNKLRKTTCFKELKALKQNINKQLQKLQKDISYGEKKEIKKLLTELRKEMREQEQLSIKEVIQDTQVVCCTNSGAADYIFKRDFGKVEFDLVVIDECAQALELSCWIPILLGKRVVLAGDHKQLPPTIKSKNQGLSVTLFDRVLKEFQPENVSRLLKVQYRMNQQIMEWSSQYVYGGQLKAHESVATHSIGGESILLFIDTAGAKMGETINENANDKNKSKSNLGEADLVKIIFEELKLQGLQEKEVGVITPYNAQVDLIKKLFENNNINTQQVEVSTVDGFQGREKECIIISMVRSNPLNQVGFLSDYRRMNVAVTRARKFVCLIGDSETVSSDKFLDEMVKYFQEHGEVRSAMEYVGMQDVHFNCGFIDDKAKKEIKAEGNKANQSAQQQKPKSEGQKKQKNKEQSKKDDDKQKQQNENAKKQPETSTKKHEHQEQEPRKKFSEEELKSQYTREISIFLMSSAKELKYDQINSFQRRVLHELADSFKLYHESIGTSAIKDFVIRKIANSEGTQKNKLNDNDSNSDDDQEESKQNKEGEEQKQDTKNKKKNKKKEQKSKLPQGILIGTSDSSNQKANSSTQNINQSDVKQPENTKVSLGLSSNPVVPEGVQGDQKNQYQEYVLKKQQEQQEKLKQQQLLLEQQKQQQQQKKANKQKNKDKKEKKDDVVDELDDLAFLEKLAEEKKYCKFQLSSGKKCGVYVEMLGSDCKYCDSRYCIKHGLPEDHGCGDKVKKDAREAFQKQFMMQHRGEKPLRQDQLNNLQSRLQDKIKQNIDSRKIKQPEKNEKKK
;
A
#
# COMPACT_ATOMS: atom_id res chain seq x y z
N MET A 1 -15.20 30.29 32.73
CA MET A 1 -14.40 31.06 31.77
C MET A 1 -14.15 30.24 30.49
N ASP A 2 -15.03 29.26 30.23
CA ASP A 2 -14.70 28.05 29.48
C ASP A 2 -15.84 27.83 28.46
N LYS A 3 -16.09 28.88 27.68
CA LYS A 3 -16.97 28.94 26.50
C LYS A 3 -16.32 29.69 25.32
N ASN A 4 -15.01 29.95 25.41
CA ASN A 4 -14.23 30.72 24.43
C ASN A 4 -13.19 29.84 23.69
N ILE A 5 -13.28 28.51 23.77
CA ILE A 5 -12.33 27.59 23.13
C ILE A 5 -12.95 26.96 21.87
N GLU A 6 -14.17 26.43 21.96
CA GLU A 6 -14.87 25.81 20.81
C GLU A 6 -15.31 26.84 19.77
N THR A 7 -15.74 28.03 20.20
CA THR A 7 -16.14 29.15 19.32
C THR A 7 -14.99 29.75 18.49
N ASN A 8 -13.73 29.55 18.90
CA ASN A 8 -12.56 30.06 18.18
C ASN A 8 -12.07 29.12 17.05
N GLN A 9 -12.45 27.85 17.06
CA GLN A 9 -11.87 26.86 16.12
C GLN A 9 -12.60 26.79 14.77
N VAL A 10 -13.90 27.09 14.71
CA VAL A 10 -14.63 27.22 13.43
C VAL A 10 -14.32 28.58 12.76
N GLN A 11 -14.03 29.63 13.53
CA GLN A 11 -13.71 30.95 12.98
C GLN A 11 -12.33 31.03 12.30
N LEU A 12 -11.38 30.14 12.59
CA LEU A 12 -10.07 30.14 11.90
C LEU A 12 -10.13 29.74 10.42
N PHE A 13 -11.23 29.11 9.97
CA PHE A 13 -11.50 28.80 8.57
C PHE A 13 -12.63 29.65 7.95
N ASN A 14 -13.51 30.25 8.76
CA ASN A 14 -14.64 31.09 8.28
C ASN A 14 -14.49 32.59 8.57
N GLN A 15 -13.39 33.05 9.16
CA GLN A 15 -12.97 34.45 8.97
C GLN A 15 -12.57 34.64 7.50
N GLN A 16 -12.96 35.79 6.93
CA GLN A 16 -12.49 36.24 5.62
C GLN A 16 -10.98 36.55 5.71
N GLY A 17 -10.16 35.50 5.58
CA GLY A 17 -8.71 35.61 5.67
C GLY A 17 -8.19 36.57 4.60
N GLN A 18 -7.64 37.70 5.03
CA GLN A 18 -7.07 38.68 4.11
C GLN A 18 -5.92 38.03 3.32
N VAL A 19 -6.13 37.89 2.01
CA VAL A 19 -5.12 37.38 1.07
C VAL A 19 -3.87 38.23 1.20
N GLY A 20 -2.72 37.57 1.44
CA GLY A 20 -1.47 38.24 1.80
C GLY A 20 -1.11 38.17 3.29
N GLN A 21 -1.97 37.64 4.17
CA GLN A 21 -1.59 37.39 5.57
C GLN A 21 -0.71 36.14 5.70
N ARG A 22 0.57 36.38 5.99
CA ARG A 22 1.61 35.36 6.20
C ARG A 22 1.34 34.48 7.42
N MET A 23 1.56 33.16 7.27
CA MET A 23 1.37 32.15 8.33
C MET A 23 2.58 32.02 9.26
N TYR A 24 3.77 32.35 8.74
CA TYR A 24 5.05 32.36 9.44
C TYR A 24 5.75 33.70 9.19
N LYS A 25 6.49 34.22 10.17
CA LYS A 25 7.27 35.46 10.01
C LYS A 25 8.40 35.27 8.99
N ASP A 26 9.15 34.18 9.16
CA ASP A 26 10.36 33.85 8.40
C ASP A 26 10.56 32.32 8.32
N GLY A 27 11.56 31.89 7.55
CA GLY A 27 11.92 30.48 7.42
C GLY A 27 12.35 29.77 8.70
N MET A 28 12.84 30.46 9.73
CA MET A 28 13.26 29.84 10.99
C MET A 28 12.06 29.54 11.89
N GLU A 29 11.07 30.44 11.97
CA GLU A 29 9.79 30.16 12.64
C GLU A 29 9.05 29.00 11.94
N PHE A 30 9.10 28.93 10.61
CA PHE A 30 8.60 27.77 9.86
C PHE A 30 9.26 26.47 10.31
N LEU A 31 10.60 26.40 10.27
CA LEU A 31 11.37 25.22 10.66
C LEU A 31 11.08 24.79 12.10
N GLN A 32 11.09 25.72 13.06
CA GLN A 32 10.86 25.43 14.47
C GLN A 32 9.45 24.89 14.72
N ARG A 33 8.42 25.51 14.12
CA ARG A 33 7.02 25.06 14.27
C ARG A 33 6.81 23.70 13.60
N GLN A 34 7.28 23.51 12.37
CA GLN A 34 7.15 22.24 11.66
C GLN A 34 7.87 21.09 12.37
N LYS A 35 9.07 21.32 12.91
CA LYS A 35 9.78 20.34 13.74
C LYS A 35 8.94 19.92 14.94
N LYS A 36 8.41 20.87 15.72
CA LYS A 36 7.58 20.56 16.89
C LYS A 36 6.32 19.78 16.51
N MET A 37 5.59 20.21 15.47
CA MET A 37 4.37 19.51 15.04
C MET A 37 4.66 18.06 14.61
N LEU A 38 5.79 17.83 13.97
CA LEU A 38 6.27 16.50 13.58
C LEU A 38 6.66 15.65 14.80
N GLU A 39 7.29 16.24 15.82
CA GLU A 39 7.59 15.59 17.10
C GLU A 39 6.31 15.24 17.88
N ASP A 40 5.30 16.11 17.89
CA ASP A 40 3.97 15.86 18.48
C ASP A 40 3.27 14.67 17.80
N GLU A 41 3.22 14.65 16.46
CA GLU A 41 2.59 13.58 15.65
C GLU A 41 3.26 12.22 15.88
N HIS A 42 4.59 12.18 15.81
CA HIS A 42 5.35 10.94 16.04
C HIS A 42 5.18 10.45 17.48
N ALA A 43 5.12 11.35 18.47
CA ALA A 43 4.87 10.99 19.86
C ALA A 43 3.43 10.50 20.12
N GLU A 44 2.42 10.89 19.33
CA GLU A 44 1.09 10.27 19.39
C GLU A 44 1.05 8.90 18.67
N GLU A 45 1.70 8.77 17.50
CA GLU A 45 1.77 7.50 16.77
C GLU A 45 2.53 6.41 17.54
N MET A 46 3.68 6.73 18.13
CA MET A 46 4.45 5.78 18.93
C MET A 46 3.66 5.29 20.15
N LYS A 47 2.93 6.18 20.85
CA LYS A 47 2.07 5.80 21.99
C LYS A 47 0.92 4.89 21.58
N GLU A 48 0.32 5.13 20.42
CA GLU A 48 -0.74 4.27 19.87
C GLU A 48 -0.20 2.86 19.56
N HIS A 49 0.94 2.78 18.87
CA HIS A 49 1.54 1.50 18.48
C HIS A 49 2.10 0.71 19.66
N GLU A 50 2.81 1.37 20.58
CA GLU A 50 3.33 0.79 21.81
C GLU A 50 2.20 0.27 22.71
N PHE A 51 1.10 1.01 22.84
CA PHE A 51 -0.10 0.58 23.57
C PHE A 51 -0.71 -0.67 22.94
N ILE A 52 -0.86 -0.69 21.60
CA ILE A 52 -1.38 -1.86 20.87
C ILE A 52 -0.47 -3.07 21.07
N ILE A 53 0.86 -2.95 20.94
CA ILE A 53 1.76 -4.10 21.12
C ILE A 53 1.79 -4.59 22.57
N LYS A 54 1.84 -3.70 23.57
CA LYS A 54 1.96 -4.09 24.99
C LYS A 54 0.68 -4.66 25.60
N GLN A 55 -0.50 -4.37 25.03
CA GLN A 55 -1.78 -4.90 25.54
C GLN A 55 -2.35 -6.07 24.74
N SER A 56 -1.74 -6.44 23.61
CA SER A 56 -2.24 -7.49 22.72
C SER A 56 -1.33 -8.73 22.77
N THR A 57 -1.91 -9.93 22.76
CA THR A 57 -1.13 -11.16 22.57
C THR A 57 -0.67 -11.30 21.12
N CYS A 58 0.26 -12.24 20.88
CA CYS A 58 0.65 -12.60 19.52
C CYS A 58 -0.53 -13.06 18.64
N SER A 59 -1.62 -13.58 19.22
CA SER A 59 -2.83 -13.98 18.47
C SER A 59 -3.65 -12.77 18.07
N ASP A 60 -3.90 -11.85 19.01
CA ASP A 60 -4.71 -10.66 18.76
C ASP A 60 -4.04 -9.75 17.71
N LEU A 61 -2.70 -9.66 17.71
CA LEU A 61 -1.94 -8.93 16.69
C LEU A 61 -1.97 -9.60 15.31
N GLU A 62 -2.15 -10.92 15.24
CA GLU A 62 -2.32 -11.66 13.98
C GLU A 62 -3.75 -11.50 13.44
N GLU A 63 -4.78 -11.53 14.30
CA GLU A 63 -6.18 -11.21 13.94
C GLU A 63 -6.35 -9.74 13.52
N LEU A 64 -5.66 -8.81 14.19
CA LEU A 64 -5.56 -7.41 13.76
C LEU A 64 -4.73 -7.23 12.49
N GLY A 65 -4.07 -8.27 11.98
CA GLY A 65 -3.26 -8.26 10.76
C GLY A 65 -1.95 -7.45 10.89
N LEU A 66 -1.47 -7.22 12.12
CA LEU A 66 -0.26 -6.46 12.46
C LEU A 66 0.96 -7.36 12.74
N ALA A 67 0.75 -8.66 12.95
CA ALA A 67 1.79 -9.67 13.05
C ALA A 67 1.52 -10.85 12.11
N VAL A 68 2.56 -11.61 11.77
CA VAL A 68 2.43 -13.00 11.28
C VAL A 68 3.39 -13.89 12.07
N ASN A 69 2.83 -14.93 12.66
CA ASN A 69 3.48 -15.87 13.56
C ASN A 69 3.97 -17.13 12.82
N ARG A 70 4.71 -17.98 13.55
CA ARG A 70 5.11 -19.34 13.11
C ARG A 70 5.83 -19.35 11.76
N LEU A 71 6.82 -18.48 11.61
CA LEU A 71 7.69 -18.41 10.44
C LEU A 71 9.07 -19.01 10.73
N LYS A 72 9.75 -19.49 9.68
CA LYS A 72 11.15 -19.91 9.70
C LYS A 72 11.90 -19.39 8.48
N LEU A 73 13.22 -19.21 8.64
CA LEU A 73 14.15 -18.95 7.56
C LEU A 73 14.06 -20.04 6.48
N LYS A 74 14.08 -19.63 5.20
CA LYS A 74 14.06 -20.54 4.04
C LYS A 74 15.19 -20.28 3.04
N SER A 75 15.58 -19.03 2.80
CA SER A 75 16.78 -18.71 2.01
C SER A 75 17.29 -17.29 2.28
N VAL A 76 18.58 -17.08 2.04
CA VAL A 76 19.25 -15.77 2.06
C VAL A 76 19.89 -15.52 0.69
N LYS A 77 19.80 -14.29 0.18
CA LYS A 77 20.30 -13.89 -1.15
C LYS A 77 20.83 -12.45 -1.12
N THR A 78 21.67 -12.07 -2.09
CA THR A 78 22.10 -10.67 -2.30
C THR A 78 21.21 -9.96 -3.31
N GLY A 79 20.54 -8.88 -2.88
CA GLY A 79 19.63 -8.08 -3.68
C GLY A 79 20.31 -7.05 -4.60
N LEU A 80 19.58 -5.98 -4.92
CA LEU A 80 20.15 -4.75 -5.51
C LEU A 80 20.79 -3.88 -4.42
N TYR A 81 21.71 -2.99 -4.79
CA TYR A 81 22.42 -2.09 -3.88
C TYR A 81 23.28 -2.76 -2.79
N GLY A 82 23.40 -4.10 -2.81
CA GLY A 82 24.15 -4.90 -1.84
C GLY A 82 23.32 -5.41 -0.65
N ARG A 83 22.02 -5.11 -0.58
CA ARG A 83 21.11 -5.53 0.50
C ARG A 83 21.02 -7.05 0.67
N THR A 84 20.82 -7.51 1.90
CA THR A 84 20.55 -8.91 2.21
C THR A 84 19.04 -9.17 2.09
N LEU A 85 18.63 -10.08 1.20
CA LEU A 85 17.23 -10.50 1.03
C LEU A 85 17.02 -11.85 1.72
N VAL A 86 16.18 -11.86 2.76
CA VAL A 86 15.90 -13.05 3.58
C VAL A 86 14.45 -13.48 3.34
N THR A 87 14.26 -14.76 3.00
CA THR A 87 12.94 -15.35 2.77
C THR A 87 12.48 -16.13 3.99
N PHE A 88 11.29 -15.83 4.49
CA PHE A 88 10.63 -16.50 5.60
C PHE A 88 9.30 -17.11 5.15
N ALA A 89 9.00 -18.33 5.61
CA ALA A 89 7.73 -19.00 5.36
C ALA A 89 7.35 -19.92 6.53
N HIS A 90 6.12 -20.42 6.54
CA HIS A 90 5.67 -21.41 7.51
C HIS A 90 6.63 -22.64 7.53
N PRO A 91 6.97 -23.25 8.69
CA PRO A 91 7.88 -24.39 8.79
C PRO A 91 7.66 -25.48 7.73
N HIS A 92 6.40 -25.88 7.53
CA HIS A 92 6.02 -26.94 6.59
C HIS A 92 5.87 -26.50 5.11
N TYR A 93 6.18 -25.25 4.77
CA TYR A 93 6.16 -24.76 3.39
C TYR A 93 7.14 -25.53 2.49
N SER A 94 6.61 -26.10 1.40
CA SER A 94 7.32 -26.77 0.30
C SER A 94 6.43 -26.72 -0.95
N MET A 95 6.92 -26.10 -2.03
CA MET A 95 6.08 -25.77 -3.21
C MET A 95 5.52 -26.98 -3.95
N ASP A 96 6.21 -28.12 -3.94
CA ASP A 96 5.75 -29.31 -4.68
C ASP A 96 4.67 -30.06 -3.89
N LYS A 97 4.87 -30.23 -2.57
CA LYS A 97 3.86 -30.82 -1.67
C LYS A 97 2.57 -29.99 -1.61
N ILE A 98 2.66 -28.67 -1.77
CA ILE A 98 1.50 -27.76 -1.83
C ILE A 98 0.65 -27.99 -3.09
N LYS A 99 1.28 -28.31 -4.24
CA LYS A 99 0.55 -28.61 -5.49
C LYS A 99 -0.17 -29.96 -5.41
N GLU A 100 0.37 -30.90 -4.66
CA GLU A 100 -0.16 -32.27 -4.51
C GLU A 100 -1.25 -32.38 -3.42
N SER A 101 -1.26 -31.49 -2.42
CA SER A 101 -2.25 -31.51 -1.33
C SER A 101 -2.94 -30.15 -1.11
N PRO A 102 -4.21 -29.99 -1.54
CA PRO A 102 -5.03 -28.81 -1.26
C PRO A 102 -5.27 -28.56 0.24
N GLN A 103 -5.17 -29.60 1.08
CA GLN A 103 -5.27 -29.46 2.54
C GLN A 103 -3.99 -28.83 3.11
N LEU A 104 -2.81 -29.30 2.67
CA LEU A 104 -1.54 -28.68 3.02
C LEU A 104 -1.49 -27.22 2.55
N ALA A 105 -1.97 -26.95 1.32
CA ALA A 105 -2.05 -25.60 0.76
C ALA A 105 -2.85 -24.63 1.63
N LYS A 106 -3.97 -25.08 2.24
CA LYS A 106 -4.70 -24.26 3.23
C LYS A 106 -3.92 -24.09 4.54
N MET A 107 -3.31 -25.16 5.06
CA MET A 107 -2.62 -25.16 6.35
C MET A 107 -1.32 -24.33 6.37
N VAL A 108 -0.64 -24.18 5.23
CA VAL A 108 0.63 -23.43 5.14
C VAL A 108 0.47 -22.06 4.47
N LYS A 109 -0.77 -21.65 4.15
CA LYS A 109 -1.07 -20.28 3.70
C LYS A 109 -0.90 -19.32 4.87
N LEU A 110 -0.29 -18.17 4.61
CA LEU A 110 -0.12 -17.08 5.56
C LEU A 110 -1.46 -16.38 5.83
N PRO A 111 -1.71 -15.92 7.07
CA PRO A 111 -2.93 -15.21 7.42
C PRO A 111 -3.03 -13.86 6.69
N GLU A 112 -4.26 -13.42 6.47
CA GLU A 112 -4.52 -12.08 5.96
C GLU A 112 -4.01 -11.04 6.95
N SER A 113 -3.33 -10.03 6.42
CA SER A 113 -2.52 -9.12 7.23
C SER A 113 -2.20 -7.86 6.45
N LYS A 114 -2.12 -6.73 7.16
CA LYS A 114 -2.02 -5.37 6.60
C LYS A 114 -0.68 -5.09 5.90
N PHE A 115 0.33 -5.93 6.15
CA PHE A 115 1.65 -5.89 5.52
C PHE A 115 1.61 -5.76 4.01
N GLN A 116 2.21 -4.70 3.50
CA GLN A 116 2.54 -4.46 2.10
C GLN A 116 4.05 -4.63 1.86
N SER A 117 4.46 -4.65 0.59
CA SER A 117 5.89 -4.54 0.26
C SER A 117 6.34 -3.10 0.49
N GLY A 118 7.44 -2.90 1.21
CA GLY A 118 8.02 -1.61 1.55
C GLY A 118 7.63 -1.07 2.93
N ASP A 119 7.16 -1.94 3.83
CA ASP A 119 6.80 -1.63 5.22
C ASP A 119 7.92 -2.09 6.17
N ASN A 120 8.12 -1.38 7.28
CA ASN A 120 9.12 -1.72 8.30
C ASN A 120 8.62 -2.87 9.19
N VAL A 121 9.50 -3.81 9.51
CA VAL A 121 9.22 -4.95 10.37
C VAL A 121 10.35 -5.25 11.34
N SER A 122 9.97 -5.51 12.58
CA SER A 122 10.82 -6.10 13.60
C SER A 122 10.57 -7.61 13.65
N ILE A 123 11.65 -8.39 13.69
CA ILE A 123 11.60 -9.85 13.78
C ILE A 123 11.85 -10.27 15.22
N TYR A 124 10.92 -11.04 15.78
CA TYR A 124 10.99 -11.56 17.15
C TYR A 124 11.15 -13.08 17.14
N LYS A 125 11.86 -13.63 18.12
CA LYS A 125 11.71 -15.04 18.49
C LYS A 125 10.26 -15.25 18.95
N GLN A 126 9.60 -16.34 18.53
CA GLN A 126 8.19 -16.52 18.87
C GLN A 126 7.98 -16.81 20.36
N SER A 127 7.10 -16.02 20.95
CA SER A 127 6.68 -15.99 22.36
C SER A 127 5.15 -15.82 22.45
N LEU A 128 4.60 -15.63 23.66
CA LEU A 128 3.18 -15.30 23.88
C LEU A 128 2.90 -13.77 23.81
N THR A 129 3.91 -12.98 24.16
CA THR A 129 3.94 -11.51 24.19
C THR A 129 5.27 -11.01 23.60
N PHE A 130 5.32 -9.78 23.09
CA PHE A 130 6.49 -9.23 22.39
C PHE A 130 7.46 -8.42 23.29
N ASP A 131 7.59 -8.82 24.56
CA ASP A 131 8.29 -8.05 25.62
C ASP A 131 9.84 -8.10 25.56
N GLY A 132 10.41 -8.57 24.45
CA GLY A 132 11.86 -8.69 24.25
C GLY A 132 12.41 -7.69 23.23
N ASN A 133 13.74 -7.62 23.11
CA ASN A 133 14.35 -6.94 21.97
C ASN A 133 14.11 -7.75 20.67
N PRO A 134 13.87 -7.09 19.53
CA PRO A 134 13.82 -7.78 18.24
C PRO A 134 15.19 -8.40 17.91
N LEU A 135 15.18 -9.56 17.24
CA LEU A 135 16.37 -10.24 16.74
C LEU A 135 17.07 -9.43 15.64
N GLU A 136 16.26 -8.87 14.73
CA GLU A 136 16.67 -8.14 13.53
C GLU A 136 15.55 -7.14 13.14
N LYS A 137 15.91 -6.04 12.45
CA LYS A 137 14.96 -5.08 11.87
C LYS A 137 15.17 -4.96 10.36
N GLY A 138 14.08 -4.95 9.58
CA GLY A 138 14.16 -4.89 8.12
C GLY A 138 12.93 -4.29 7.45
N VAL A 139 12.94 -4.27 6.13
CA VAL A 139 11.83 -3.74 5.30
C VAL A 139 11.28 -4.87 4.43
N ILE A 140 9.97 -5.10 4.40
CA ILE A 140 9.39 -6.14 3.53
C ILE A 140 9.73 -5.84 2.07
N PHE A 141 10.49 -6.70 1.42
CA PHE A 141 10.78 -6.64 -0.01
C PHE A 141 9.61 -7.20 -0.83
N LYS A 142 9.00 -8.31 -0.36
CA LYS A 142 7.88 -8.97 -1.05
C LYS A 142 7.05 -9.79 -0.08
N LYS A 143 5.76 -9.94 -0.39
CA LYS A 143 4.83 -10.87 0.26
C LYS A 143 4.07 -11.64 -0.82
N ASN A 144 3.72 -12.89 -0.55
CA ASN A 144 2.65 -13.61 -1.22
C ASN A 144 1.89 -14.48 -0.20
N ASP A 145 0.93 -15.29 -0.65
CA ASP A 145 0.14 -16.21 0.17
C ASP A 145 0.95 -17.20 1.04
N TYR A 146 2.25 -17.39 0.82
CA TYR A 146 3.02 -18.46 1.46
C TYR A 146 4.38 -18.03 2.04
N LYS A 147 4.98 -16.93 1.56
CA LYS A 147 6.29 -16.44 2.03
C LYS A 147 6.37 -14.92 2.08
N PHE A 148 7.08 -14.44 3.09
CA PHE A 148 7.63 -13.08 3.15
C PHE A 148 9.06 -13.10 2.63
N VAL A 149 9.49 -12.00 2.02
CA VAL A 149 10.88 -11.66 1.77
C VAL A 149 11.13 -10.31 2.42
N VAL A 150 12.13 -10.22 3.28
CA VAL A 150 12.52 -9.00 4.01
C VAL A 150 13.92 -8.60 3.57
N ALA A 151 14.13 -7.32 3.30
CA ALA A 151 15.40 -6.71 2.96
C ALA A 151 16.05 -6.08 4.19
N PHE A 152 17.35 -6.29 4.34
CA PHE A 152 18.20 -5.73 5.39
C PHE A 152 19.33 -4.95 4.72
N ASP A 153 19.72 -3.82 5.33
CA ASP A 153 20.80 -2.97 4.82
C ASP A 153 22.20 -3.51 5.17
N GLU A 154 22.32 -4.44 6.13
CA GLU A 154 23.57 -5.05 6.58
C GLU A 154 23.60 -6.60 6.38
N GLU A 155 24.68 -7.27 6.82
CA GLU A 155 24.79 -8.73 6.80
C GLU A 155 24.07 -9.35 8.01
N VAL A 156 22.95 -10.03 7.76
CA VAL A 156 22.11 -10.69 8.77
C VAL A 156 22.81 -11.90 9.37
N ASN A 157 22.68 -12.10 10.69
CA ASN A 157 23.28 -13.26 11.38
C ASN A 157 22.48 -14.55 11.09
N GLU A 158 22.79 -15.24 9.98
CA GLU A 158 22.06 -16.44 9.53
C GLU A 158 21.87 -17.50 10.64
N ASN A 159 22.89 -17.72 11.48
CA ASN A 159 22.88 -18.70 12.58
C ASN A 159 21.83 -18.39 13.66
N GLN A 160 21.47 -17.12 13.84
CA GLN A 160 20.51 -16.66 14.85
C GLN A 160 19.06 -16.80 14.34
N LEU A 161 18.86 -16.76 13.01
CA LEU A 161 17.54 -16.92 12.38
C LEU A 161 17.25 -18.34 11.86
N SER A 162 18.26 -19.19 11.65
CA SER A 162 18.08 -20.54 11.08
C SER A 162 17.35 -21.49 12.04
N ASN A 163 17.67 -21.39 13.33
CA ASN A 163 17.28 -22.40 14.32
C ASN A 163 15.93 -22.08 14.99
N GLU A 164 15.63 -20.80 15.13
CA GLU A 164 14.42 -20.32 15.82
C GLU A 164 13.13 -20.50 15.01
N VAL A 165 11.99 -20.43 15.69
CA VAL A 165 10.70 -20.06 15.09
C VAL A 165 10.50 -18.58 15.40
N ILE A 166 10.17 -17.79 14.38
CA ILE A 166 10.04 -16.34 14.50
C ILE A 166 8.61 -15.86 14.23
N SER A 167 8.30 -14.68 14.74
CA SER A 167 7.16 -13.86 14.35
C SER A 167 7.65 -12.56 13.74
N ILE A 168 6.96 -12.09 12.70
CA ILE A 168 7.22 -10.79 12.05
C ILE A 168 6.14 -9.82 12.49
N VAL A 169 6.53 -8.68 13.08
CA VAL A 169 5.61 -7.67 13.62
C VAL A 169 5.79 -6.36 12.86
N MET A 170 4.68 -5.69 12.54
CA MET A 170 4.67 -4.38 11.90
C MET A 170 5.21 -3.32 12.85
N GLU A 171 6.21 -2.57 12.42
CA GLU A 171 6.85 -1.52 13.20
C GLU A 171 6.34 -0.13 12.76
N VAL A 172 6.38 0.87 13.65
CA VAL A 172 6.13 2.27 13.25
C VAL A 172 7.10 2.67 12.15
N ASN A 173 6.61 3.41 11.15
CA ASN A 173 7.42 3.80 10.01
C ASN A 173 8.29 5.03 10.32
N GLU A 174 9.23 4.86 11.26
CA GLU A 174 10.27 5.84 11.60
C GLU A 174 11.04 6.35 10.38
N VAL A 175 11.11 5.60 9.27
CA VAL A 175 11.80 6.04 8.05
C VAL A 175 11.13 7.28 7.44
N THR A 176 9.81 7.45 7.60
CA THR A 176 9.09 8.66 7.16
C THR A 176 9.44 9.85 8.07
N TYR A 177 9.36 9.68 9.39
CA TYR A 177 9.74 10.70 10.38
C TYR A 177 11.20 11.15 10.20
N ASN A 178 12.13 10.19 10.09
CA ASN A 178 13.55 10.45 9.84
C ASN A 178 13.83 11.09 8.47
N ARG A 179 12.99 10.85 7.44
CA ARG A 179 13.07 11.58 6.16
C ARG A 179 12.62 13.03 6.32
N PHE A 180 11.59 13.32 7.10
CA PHE A 180 11.14 14.69 7.36
C PHE A 180 12.10 15.48 8.26
N LEU A 181 12.70 14.87 9.31
CA LEU A 181 13.77 15.51 10.08
C LEU A 181 14.99 15.87 9.22
N LYS A 182 15.43 14.94 8.36
CA LYS A 182 16.51 15.22 7.39
C LYS A 182 16.10 16.26 6.35
N CYS A 183 14.81 16.33 5.99
CA CYS A 183 14.30 17.39 5.12
C CYS A 183 14.40 18.76 5.79
N LEU A 184 13.97 18.90 7.05
CA LEU A 184 14.10 20.14 7.82
C LEU A 184 15.57 20.62 7.89
N GLN A 185 16.51 19.72 8.16
CA GLN A 185 17.96 20.01 8.13
C GLN A 185 18.41 20.48 6.73
N ASN A 186 18.00 19.79 5.66
CA ASN A 186 18.33 20.19 4.29
C ASN A 186 17.71 21.54 3.88
N ILE A 187 16.56 21.94 4.46
CA ILE A 187 15.98 23.29 4.27
C ILE A 187 16.86 24.31 5.00
N GLU A 188 17.22 24.08 6.26
CA GLU A 188 18.04 24.98 7.08
C GLU A 188 19.43 25.26 6.44
N GLU A 189 20.10 24.21 5.97
CA GLU A 189 21.35 24.30 5.20
C GLU A 189 21.18 25.15 3.92
N LYS A 190 20.16 24.86 3.09
CA LYS A 190 19.95 25.52 1.80
C LYS A 190 19.33 26.91 1.87
N TYR A 191 18.62 27.22 2.95
CA TYR A 191 18.13 28.55 3.27
C TYR A 191 19.28 29.49 3.65
N SER A 192 20.34 28.93 4.25
CA SER A 192 21.59 29.63 4.58
C SER A 192 22.52 29.80 3.36
N ASP A 193 22.53 28.86 2.41
CA ASP A 193 23.34 28.98 1.18
C ASP A 193 22.70 29.91 0.13
N VAL A 194 23.21 31.14 0.04
CA VAL A 194 22.83 32.13 -0.97
C VAL A 194 23.09 31.63 -2.41
N ASN A 195 24.06 30.74 -2.61
CA ASN A 195 24.41 30.19 -3.93
C ASN A 195 23.52 29.01 -4.36
N PHE A 196 22.66 28.50 -3.48
CA PHE A 196 21.72 27.44 -3.83
C PHE A 196 20.81 27.93 -4.96
N LYS A 197 20.75 27.22 -6.09
CA LYS A 197 20.02 27.68 -7.28
C LYS A 197 18.49 27.74 -7.12
N GLY A 198 17.95 27.10 -6.09
CA GLY A 198 16.56 27.25 -5.66
C GLY A 198 16.38 28.30 -4.55
N SER A 199 17.39 29.10 -4.20
CA SER A 199 17.32 30.07 -3.10
C SER A 199 16.19 31.07 -3.28
N GLN A 200 15.92 31.54 -4.51
CA GLN A 200 14.76 32.40 -4.79
C GLN A 200 13.42 31.71 -4.46
N LEU A 201 13.27 30.41 -4.79
CA LEU A 201 12.08 29.65 -4.41
C LEU A 201 11.96 29.52 -2.87
N LEU A 202 13.08 29.38 -2.15
CA LEU A 202 13.07 29.45 -0.68
C LEU A 202 12.61 30.82 -0.18
N ARG A 203 13.11 31.93 -0.76
CA ARG A 203 12.71 33.30 -0.37
C ARG A 203 11.24 33.61 -0.66
N VAL A 204 10.66 33.03 -1.72
CA VAL A 204 9.21 33.06 -1.94
C VAL A 204 8.49 32.24 -0.87
N LEU A 205 8.77 30.93 -0.78
CA LEU A 205 8.00 30.01 0.06
C LEU A 205 8.19 30.18 1.58
N LEU A 206 9.32 30.70 2.04
CA LEU A 206 9.66 30.82 3.46
C LEU A 206 9.61 32.26 3.99
N ASP A 207 9.94 33.26 3.16
CA ASP A 207 9.99 34.67 3.58
C ASP A 207 8.87 35.54 2.96
N GLY A 208 8.10 35.02 2.00
CA GLY A 208 7.00 35.74 1.37
C GLY A 208 7.43 36.73 0.29
N SER A 209 8.60 36.52 -0.33
CA SER A 209 9.03 37.32 -1.48
C SER A 209 8.06 37.18 -2.64
N ASP A 210 7.90 38.25 -3.43
CA ASP A 210 7.02 38.29 -4.59
C ASP A 210 7.39 37.18 -5.61
N PRO A 211 6.46 36.26 -5.96
CA PRO A 211 6.72 35.20 -6.94
C PRO A 211 6.84 35.73 -8.39
N THR A 212 6.31 36.92 -8.66
CA THR A 212 6.29 37.57 -9.98
C THR A 212 7.53 38.43 -10.24
N ASN A 213 8.13 39.01 -9.18
CA ASN A 213 9.22 39.96 -9.27
C ASN A 213 10.54 39.36 -8.72
N PRO A 214 11.37 38.71 -9.57
CA PRO A 214 12.62 38.07 -9.14
C PRO A 214 13.64 39.09 -8.62
N ASN A 215 14.33 38.76 -7.53
CA ASN A 215 15.44 39.56 -7.01
C ASN A 215 16.53 39.70 -8.10
N PRO A 216 16.82 40.92 -8.60
CA PRO A 216 17.70 41.10 -9.77
C PRO A 216 19.16 40.71 -9.54
N ASN A 217 19.58 40.51 -8.28
CA ASN A 217 20.91 40.00 -7.95
C ASN A 217 21.03 38.47 -8.10
N ILE A 218 19.90 37.75 -8.23
CA ILE A 218 19.86 36.33 -8.54
C ILE A 218 19.63 36.19 -10.03
N LYS A 219 20.46 35.40 -10.73
CA LYS A 219 20.25 35.14 -12.16
C LYS A 219 18.91 34.42 -12.37
N PRO A 220 17.95 34.99 -13.11
CA PRO A 220 16.66 34.32 -13.34
C PRO A 220 16.88 33.01 -14.09
N VAL A 221 16.10 31.98 -13.72
CA VAL A 221 16.03 30.73 -14.48
C VAL A 221 15.51 31.09 -15.88
N HIS A 222 16.19 30.65 -16.94
CA HIS A 222 15.94 31.10 -18.32
C HIS A 222 14.44 31.18 -18.67
N ILE A 223 13.92 32.41 -18.70
CA ILE A 223 12.54 32.70 -19.12
C ILE A 223 12.49 32.52 -20.63
N LEU A 224 11.83 31.46 -21.10
CA LEU A 224 11.78 31.15 -22.52
C LEU A 224 10.72 32.01 -23.20
N SER A 225 11.18 33.03 -23.91
CA SER A 225 10.38 34.05 -24.60
C SER A 225 9.67 33.56 -25.88
N LYS A 226 9.55 32.24 -26.07
CA LYS A 226 8.82 31.64 -27.20
C LYS A 226 7.49 31.06 -26.70
N PRO A 227 6.34 31.49 -27.22
CA PRO A 227 5.05 30.86 -26.88
C PRO A 227 5.02 29.41 -27.37
N ILE A 228 4.22 28.57 -26.72
CA ILE A 228 3.91 27.22 -27.20
C ILE A 228 3.10 27.36 -28.49
N VAL A 229 3.62 26.79 -29.58
CA VAL A 229 2.94 26.79 -30.90
C VAL A 229 2.14 25.50 -31.10
N ASP A 230 2.68 24.36 -30.65
CA ASP A 230 2.08 23.03 -30.81
C ASP A 230 1.97 22.30 -29.45
N PHE A 231 0.74 22.04 -29.02
CA PHE A 231 0.45 21.11 -27.91
C PHE A 231 0.44 19.66 -28.44
N TYR A 232 0.96 18.71 -27.65
CA TYR A 232 0.95 17.29 -28.02
C TYR A 232 -0.48 16.75 -28.01
N LYS A 233 -1.24 17.02 -26.95
CA LYS A 233 -2.68 16.82 -26.98
C LYS A 233 -3.38 18.03 -27.61
N LYS A 234 -4.05 17.79 -28.73
CA LYS A 234 -4.81 18.83 -29.46
C LYS A 234 -6.11 19.22 -28.73
N ASP A 235 -6.77 18.25 -28.10
CA ASP A 235 -8.07 18.43 -27.44
C ASP A 235 -7.90 18.94 -25.99
N LEU A 236 -7.24 20.08 -25.83
CA LEU A 236 -7.13 20.83 -24.58
C LEU A 236 -8.01 22.08 -24.67
N ASN A 237 -8.72 22.41 -23.59
CA ASN A 237 -9.49 23.65 -23.49
C ASN A 237 -8.58 24.85 -23.16
N GLU A 238 -9.14 26.06 -23.27
CA GLU A 238 -8.37 27.29 -23.06
C GLU A 238 -7.90 27.47 -21.61
N GLU A 239 -8.67 27.02 -20.61
CA GLU A 239 -8.24 27.05 -19.21
C GLU A 239 -7.04 26.12 -18.95
N GLN A 240 -6.97 24.96 -19.60
CA GLN A 240 -5.83 24.05 -19.55
C GLN A 240 -4.61 24.65 -20.25
N LYS A 241 -4.79 25.30 -21.41
CA LYS A 241 -3.71 26.00 -22.13
C LYS A 241 -3.15 27.18 -21.34
N ASP A 242 -4.01 28.02 -20.75
CA ASP A 242 -3.59 29.13 -19.88
C ASP A 242 -2.84 28.61 -18.65
N ALA A 243 -3.34 27.56 -17.98
CA ALA A 243 -2.63 26.94 -16.86
C ALA A 243 -1.22 26.43 -17.24
N ILE A 244 -1.06 25.81 -18.42
CA ILE A 244 0.26 25.35 -18.91
C ILE A 244 1.17 26.53 -19.24
N ASN A 245 0.68 27.52 -20.00
CA ASN A 245 1.45 28.72 -20.39
C ASN A 245 1.90 29.51 -19.15
N PHE A 246 0.98 29.75 -18.21
CA PHE A 246 1.25 30.37 -16.92
C PHE A 246 2.35 29.62 -16.17
N CYS A 247 2.18 28.32 -15.91
CA CYS A 247 3.15 27.50 -15.17
C CYS A 247 4.53 27.34 -15.88
N LEU A 248 4.62 27.54 -17.19
CA LEU A 248 5.90 27.59 -17.90
C LEU A 248 6.57 28.96 -17.79
N SER A 249 5.79 30.05 -17.73
CA SER A 249 6.30 31.41 -17.48
C SER A 249 6.72 31.65 -16.02
N SER A 250 6.07 30.96 -15.06
CA SER A 250 6.31 31.08 -13.62
C SER A 250 7.79 30.91 -13.24
N GLN A 251 8.36 31.93 -12.60
CA GLN A 251 9.79 31.96 -12.25
C GLN A 251 10.16 31.04 -11.09
N THR A 252 9.29 30.96 -10.08
CA THR A 252 9.55 30.24 -8.82
C THR A 252 8.48 29.20 -8.55
N ILE A 253 7.21 29.62 -8.55
CA ILE A 253 6.06 28.78 -8.25
C ILE A 253 4.89 29.04 -9.21
N GLY A 254 4.18 27.97 -9.57
CA GLY A 254 2.86 28.04 -10.21
C GLY A 254 1.96 26.92 -9.69
N LEU A 255 0.66 27.19 -9.56
CA LEU A 255 -0.35 26.25 -9.06
C LEU A 255 -1.35 25.93 -10.17
N ILE A 256 -1.67 24.64 -10.31
CA ILE A 256 -2.82 24.17 -11.10
C ILE A 256 -3.87 23.67 -10.11
N HIS A 257 -4.88 24.49 -9.87
CA HIS A 257 -6.07 24.07 -9.12
C HIS A 257 -6.98 23.30 -10.07
N GLY A 258 -7.02 21.98 -9.89
CA GLY A 258 -7.77 21.05 -10.74
C GLY A 258 -8.89 20.32 -10.00
N PRO A 259 -10.10 20.90 -9.93
CA PRO A 259 -11.32 20.27 -9.41
C PRO A 259 -11.65 18.90 -10.02
N PRO A 260 -12.58 18.12 -9.42
CA PRO A 260 -12.98 16.80 -9.93
C PRO A 260 -13.37 16.80 -11.41
N GLY A 261 -12.82 15.85 -12.17
CA GLY A 261 -13.11 15.69 -13.59
C GLY A 261 -12.47 16.71 -14.55
N THR A 262 -11.77 17.74 -14.07
CA THR A 262 -11.22 18.85 -14.90
C THR A 262 -9.98 18.50 -15.73
N GLY A 263 -9.49 17.26 -15.63
CA GLY A 263 -8.29 16.83 -16.37
C GLY A 263 -6.96 17.30 -15.77
N LYS A 264 -6.91 17.67 -14.48
CA LYS A 264 -5.68 18.06 -13.73
C LYS A 264 -4.41 17.30 -14.16
N THR A 265 -4.37 15.98 -13.99
CA THR A 265 -3.18 15.16 -14.32
C THR A 265 -2.89 15.10 -15.83
N MET A 266 -3.88 15.34 -16.71
CA MET A 266 -3.62 15.51 -18.15
C MET A 266 -2.88 16.82 -18.42
N THR A 267 -3.36 17.91 -17.82
CA THR A 267 -2.73 19.25 -17.87
C THR A 267 -1.29 19.21 -17.33
N VAL A 268 -1.07 18.49 -16.23
CA VAL A 268 0.25 18.21 -15.66
C VAL A 268 1.14 17.42 -16.62
N CYS A 269 0.62 16.40 -17.31
CA CYS A 269 1.41 15.61 -18.26
C CYS A 269 1.81 16.44 -19.50
N GLU A 270 0.91 17.28 -20.03
CA GLU A 270 1.25 18.20 -21.13
C GLU A 270 2.25 19.28 -20.68
N LEU A 271 2.10 19.85 -19.47
CA LEU A 271 3.08 20.76 -18.87
C LEU A 271 4.48 20.13 -18.81
N ILE A 272 4.58 18.88 -18.35
CA ILE A 272 5.84 18.12 -18.30
C ILE A 272 6.39 17.89 -19.71
N TYR A 273 5.53 17.56 -20.69
CA TYR A 273 5.93 17.39 -22.09
C TYR A 273 6.51 18.68 -22.68
N GLN A 274 5.80 19.80 -22.55
CA GLN A 274 6.25 21.10 -23.05
C GLN A 274 7.55 21.56 -22.38
N ALA A 275 7.68 21.38 -21.06
CA ALA A 275 8.92 21.64 -20.33
C ALA A 275 10.11 20.84 -20.90
N VAL A 276 9.93 19.55 -21.20
CA VAL A 276 11.00 18.72 -21.78
C VAL A 276 11.30 19.07 -23.24
N LYS A 277 10.30 19.46 -24.04
CA LYS A 277 10.53 19.97 -25.41
C LYS A 277 11.25 21.32 -25.42
N MET A 278 11.07 22.11 -24.37
CA MET A 278 11.87 23.31 -24.06
C MET A 278 13.28 23.00 -23.53
N GLY A 279 13.66 21.73 -23.40
CA GLY A 279 14.99 21.28 -22.97
C GLY A 279 15.19 21.20 -21.45
N LEU A 280 14.14 21.41 -20.66
CA LEU A 280 14.21 21.38 -19.19
C LEU A 280 14.26 19.94 -18.66
N ARG A 281 15.07 19.69 -17.62
CA ARG A 281 15.06 18.43 -16.89
C ARG A 281 14.00 18.45 -15.78
N VAL A 282 13.10 17.47 -15.77
CA VAL A 282 11.91 17.48 -14.90
C VAL A 282 11.92 16.36 -13.86
N LEU A 283 11.58 16.72 -12.61
CA LEU A 283 11.26 15.79 -11.53
C LEU A 283 9.75 15.84 -11.26
N ALA A 284 9.03 14.76 -11.56
CA ALA A 284 7.59 14.65 -11.35
C ALA A 284 7.28 13.77 -10.12
N CYS A 285 6.59 14.34 -9.14
CA CYS A 285 6.29 13.74 -7.86
C CYS A 285 4.80 13.77 -7.52
N ALA A 286 4.40 12.93 -6.57
CA ALA A 286 3.10 12.99 -5.91
C ALA A 286 3.16 12.30 -4.54
N GLY A 287 2.15 12.54 -3.70
CA GLY A 287 2.04 11.91 -2.38
C GLY A 287 1.86 10.39 -2.42
N SER A 288 1.18 9.84 -3.43
CA SER A 288 0.83 8.41 -3.53
C SER A 288 1.44 7.73 -4.76
N ASN A 289 1.68 6.41 -4.69
CA ASN A 289 2.19 5.66 -5.84
C ASN A 289 1.22 5.68 -7.04
N ILE A 290 -0.09 5.61 -6.79
CA ILE A 290 -1.11 5.63 -7.84
C ILE A 290 -1.08 6.94 -8.62
N ALA A 291 -0.91 8.09 -7.95
CA ALA A 291 -0.79 9.38 -8.64
C ALA A 291 0.48 9.47 -9.51
N VAL A 292 1.63 8.98 -9.01
CA VAL A 292 2.88 8.93 -9.81
C VAL A 292 2.72 8.00 -11.01
N ASP A 293 2.15 6.81 -10.82
CA ASP A 293 2.00 5.82 -11.89
C ASP A 293 0.99 6.30 -12.95
N ASN A 294 -0.07 6.99 -12.54
CA ASN A 294 -1.01 7.67 -13.43
C ASN A 294 -0.37 8.79 -14.27
N MET A 295 0.71 9.43 -13.81
CA MET A 295 1.53 10.32 -14.65
C MET A 295 2.44 9.50 -15.58
N VAL A 296 3.14 8.49 -15.06
CA VAL A 296 4.05 7.65 -15.86
C VAL A 296 3.33 6.97 -17.01
N GLU A 297 2.12 6.42 -16.80
CA GLU A 297 1.36 5.73 -17.85
C GLU A 297 0.90 6.68 -18.98
N ARG A 298 0.70 7.97 -18.68
CA ARG A 298 0.39 9.00 -19.70
C ARG A 298 1.66 9.43 -20.42
N LEU A 299 2.71 9.79 -19.68
CA LEU A 299 3.98 10.24 -20.25
C LEU A 299 4.69 9.14 -21.06
N ALA A 300 4.56 7.87 -20.68
CA ALA A 300 5.12 6.74 -21.42
C ALA A 300 4.46 6.44 -22.78
N LYS A 301 3.33 7.10 -23.10
CA LYS A 301 2.67 7.05 -24.42
C LYS A 301 3.16 8.16 -25.37
N THR A 302 3.99 9.07 -24.87
CA THR A 302 4.65 10.13 -25.64
C THR A 302 6.07 9.70 -26.06
N ASP A 303 6.78 10.55 -26.80
CA ASP A 303 8.18 10.29 -27.20
C ASP A 303 9.23 10.71 -26.13
N LEU A 304 8.79 10.97 -24.88
CA LEU A 304 9.66 11.38 -23.77
C LEU A 304 10.39 10.19 -23.11
N LYS A 305 11.63 10.42 -22.69
CA LYS A 305 12.43 9.46 -21.92
C LYS A 305 12.13 9.56 -20.42
N VAL A 306 11.02 8.93 -20.01
CA VAL A 306 10.52 8.86 -18.62
C VAL A 306 11.18 7.74 -17.83
N MET A 307 11.53 7.92 -16.55
CA MET A 307 11.96 6.85 -15.65
C MET A 307 11.21 6.90 -14.31
N ARG A 308 10.64 5.77 -13.88
CA ARG A 308 10.03 5.59 -12.56
C ARG A 308 11.05 5.04 -11.56
N ILE A 309 11.26 5.76 -10.47
CA ILE A 309 12.02 5.31 -9.28
C ILE A 309 11.01 4.91 -8.18
N GLY A 310 11.27 3.77 -7.55
CA GLY A 310 10.45 3.19 -6.47
C GLY A 310 10.49 1.66 -6.51
N HIS A 311 9.74 1.01 -5.63
CA HIS A 311 9.71 -0.46 -5.56
C HIS A 311 8.72 -1.08 -6.58
N PRO A 312 9.14 -2.01 -7.47
CA PRO A 312 8.25 -2.54 -8.52
C PRO A 312 6.96 -3.20 -8.02
N ALA A 313 6.98 -3.84 -6.84
CA ALA A 313 5.77 -4.45 -6.26
C ALA A 313 4.74 -3.44 -5.71
N ARG A 314 5.05 -2.12 -5.73
CA ARG A 314 4.13 -1.02 -5.39
C ARG A 314 3.62 -0.29 -6.65
N MET A 315 3.85 -0.83 -7.86
CA MET A 315 3.57 -0.15 -9.14
C MET A 315 2.53 -0.87 -10.01
N LEU A 316 1.86 -0.10 -10.87
CA LEU A 316 0.99 -0.64 -11.92
C LEU A 316 1.81 -1.48 -12.93
N PRO A 317 1.36 -2.71 -13.30
CA PRO A 317 2.10 -3.56 -14.26
C PRO A 317 2.33 -2.91 -15.63
N THR A 318 1.44 -2.00 -16.04
CA THR A 318 1.52 -1.25 -17.31
C THR A 318 2.75 -0.35 -17.42
N ILE A 319 3.30 0.13 -16.30
CA ILE A 319 4.45 1.05 -16.31
C ILE A 319 5.81 0.35 -16.13
N TYR A 320 5.84 -0.99 -16.09
CA TYR A 320 7.05 -1.77 -15.80
C TYR A 320 8.23 -1.49 -16.75
N GLU A 321 7.94 -1.13 -18.00
CA GLU A 321 8.90 -0.66 -19.02
C GLU A 321 9.78 0.52 -18.54
N GLN A 322 9.23 1.40 -17.71
CA GLN A 322 9.88 2.66 -17.29
C GLN A 322 10.54 2.58 -15.91
N CYS A 323 10.36 1.48 -15.17
CA CYS A 323 11.01 1.27 -13.88
C CYS A 323 12.53 1.25 -14.03
N LEU A 324 13.25 1.93 -13.13
CA LEU A 324 14.73 1.91 -13.08
C LEU A 324 15.29 0.48 -13.19
N ASP A 325 14.76 -0.46 -12.40
CA ASP A 325 15.18 -1.87 -12.39
C ASP A 325 15.06 -2.56 -13.75
N ASN A 326 14.13 -2.12 -14.61
CA ASN A 326 13.94 -2.66 -15.95
C ASN A 326 14.74 -1.89 -17.02
N LYS A 327 14.88 -0.57 -16.88
CA LYS A 327 15.83 0.19 -17.70
C LYS A 327 17.25 -0.30 -17.54
N LEU A 328 17.66 -0.61 -16.30
CA LEU A 328 18.94 -1.25 -16.01
C LEU A 328 19.09 -2.59 -16.75
N ARG A 329 18.05 -3.44 -16.83
CA ARG A 329 18.11 -4.72 -17.58
C ARG A 329 18.40 -4.55 -19.08
N LYS A 330 18.11 -3.36 -19.64
CA LYS A 330 18.31 -3.05 -21.07
C LYS A 330 19.71 -2.48 -21.38
N THR A 331 20.50 -2.07 -20.38
CA THR A 331 21.86 -1.54 -20.62
C THR A 331 22.87 -2.62 -21.01
N THR A 332 24.01 -2.21 -21.58
CA THR A 332 25.11 -3.11 -21.91
C THR A 332 25.77 -3.67 -20.63
N CYS A 333 26.07 -2.80 -19.67
CA CYS A 333 26.73 -3.11 -18.39
C CYS A 333 25.95 -4.12 -17.52
N PHE A 334 24.63 -4.23 -17.68
CA PHE A 334 23.84 -5.23 -16.94
C PHE A 334 24.19 -6.69 -17.28
N LYS A 335 24.76 -6.95 -18.46
CA LYS A 335 25.29 -8.28 -18.81
C LYS A 335 26.46 -8.67 -17.90
N GLU A 336 27.31 -7.70 -17.56
CA GLU A 336 28.46 -7.86 -16.67
C GLU A 336 27.99 -8.01 -15.21
N LEU A 337 27.03 -7.18 -14.77
CA LEU A 337 26.38 -7.35 -13.46
C LEU A 337 25.75 -8.73 -13.28
N LYS A 338 25.11 -9.27 -14.32
CA LYS A 338 24.52 -10.62 -14.30
C LYS A 338 25.61 -11.70 -14.16
N ALA A 339 26.77 -11.54 -14.79
CA ALA A 339 27.91 -12.44 -14.63
C ALA A 339 28.53 -12.34 -13.22
N LEU A 340 28.68 -11.13 -12.68
CA LEU A 340 29.19 -10.90 -11.33
C LEU A 340 28.27 -11.50 -10.26
N LYS A 341 26.95 -11.29 -10.34
CA LYS A 341 25.98 -11.93 -9.44
C LYS A 341 26.02 -13.46 -9.53
N GLN A 342 26.21 -14.02 -10.73
CA GLN A 342 26.41 -15.47 -10.89
C GLN A 342 27.74 -15.96 -10.27
N ASN A 343 28.80 -15.16 -10.29
CA ASN A 343 30.07 -15.51 -9.62
C ASN A 343 29.91 -15.49 -8.10
N ILE A 344 29.34 -14.40 -7.55
CA ILE A 344 29.03 -14.25 -6.11
C ILE A 344 28.22 -15.46 -5.61
N ASN A 345 27.12 -15.81 -6.28
CA ASN A 345 26.28 -16.95 -5.88
C ASN A 345 27.04 -18.30 -5.91
N LYS A 346 27.93 -18.52 -6.90
CA LYS A 346 28.78 -19.71 -6.95
C LYS A 346 29.78 -19.78 -5.79
N GLN A 347 30.29 -18.64 -5.30
CA GLN A 347 31.19 -18.62 -4.14
C GLN A 347 30.41 -18.81 -2.82
N LEU A 348 29.20 -18.25 -2.69
CA LEU A 348 28.30 -18.50 -1.55
C LEU A 348 27.95 -19.99 -1.43
N GLN A 349 27.63 -20.66 -2.55
CA GLN A 349 27.40 -22.11 -2.61
C GLN A 349 28.63 -22.98 -2.25
N LYS A 350 29.84 -22.41 -2.15
CA LYS A 350 31.01 -23.10 -1.57
C LYS A 350 31.09 -22.92 -0.05
N LEU A 351 30.72 -21.75 0.48
CA LEU A 351 30.71 -21.50 1.93
C LEU A 351 29.70 -22.38 2.67
N GLN A 352 28.62 -22.80 1.98
CA GLN A 352 27.61 -23.74 2.47
C GLN A 352 28.08 -25.21 2.52
N LYS A 353 29.37 -25.48 2.26
CA LYS A 353 29.97 -26.82 2.34
C LYS A 353 30.98 -26.90 3.48
N ASP A 354 31.29 -28.13 3.90
CA ASP A 354 32.43 -28.38 4.76
C ASP A 354 33.74 -28.21 3.97
N ILE A 355 34.29 -27.00 4.12
CA ILE A 355 35.59 -26.56 3.61
C ILE A 355 36.40 -25.94 4.76
N SER A 356 37.72 -25.91 4.62
CA SER A 356 38.63 -25.51 5.69
C SER A 356 38.49 -24.04 6.11
N TYR A 357 38.97 -23.70 7.31
CA TYR A 357 38.98 -22.32 7.80
C TYR A 357 39.80 -21.38 6.89
N GLY A 358 40.87 -21.89 6.26
CA GLY A 358 41.66 -21.14 5.28
C GLY A 358 40.84 -20.78 4.04
N GLU A 359 40.24 -21.79 3.39
CA GLU A 359 39.38 -21.59 2.21
C GLU A 359 38.18 -20.69 2.52
N LYS A 360 37.54 -20.84 3.69
CA LYS A 360 36.44 -19.96 4.14
C LYS A 360 36.91 -18.50 4.25
N LYS A 361 38.15 -18.24 4.68
CA LYS A 361 38.75 -16.90 4.79
C LYS A 361 39.09 -16.31 3.41
N GLU A 362 39.60 -17.10 2.48
CA GLU A 362 39.88 -16.67 1.10
C GLU A 362 38.61 -16.39 0.30
N ILE A 363 37.61 -17.27 0.39
CA ILE A 363 36.32 -17.07 -0.28
C ILE A 363 35.60 -15.83 0.25
N LYS A 364 35.70 -15.52 1.55
CA LYS A 364 35.18 -14.24 2.11
C LYS A 364 35.91 -13.01 1.55
N LYS A 365 37.23 -13.05 1.32
CA LYS A 365 37.95 -11.95 0.63
C LYS A 365 37.45 -11.77 -0.80
N LEU A 366 37.43 -12.85 -1.59
CA LEU A 366 36.96 -12.82 -2.98
C LEU A 366 35.51 -12.33 -3.10
N LEU A 367 34.63 -12.74 -2.18
CA LEU A 367 33.26 -12.20 -2.10
C LEU A 367 33.23 -10.69 -1.84
N THR A 368 34.12 -10.18 -0.99
CA THR A 368 34.22 -8.74 -0.69
C THR A 368 34.65 -7.95 -1.92
N GLU A 369 35.62 -8.48 -2.68
CA GLU A 369 36.12 -7.90 -3.93
C GLU A 369 35.04 -7.91 -5.02
N LEU A 370 34.40 -9.06 -5.28
CA LEU A 370 33.29 -9.17 -6.25
C LEU A 370 32.09 -8.27 -5.88
N ARG A 371 31.79 -8.12 -4.59
CA ARG A 371 30.76 -7.18 -4.11
C ARG A 371 31.18 -5.70 -4.27
N LYS A 372 32.46 -5.38 -4.31
CA LYS A 372 32.95 -4.03 -4.64
C LYS A 372 32.78 -3.76 -6.14
N GLU A 373 33.29 -4.66 -6.98
CA GLU A 373 33.18 -4.60 -8.44
C GLU A 373 31.71 -4.50 -8.90
N MET A 374 30.82 -5.32 -8.34
CA MET A 374 29.38 -5.27 -8.62
C MET A 374 28.77 -3.90 -8.29
N ARG A 375 29.17 -3.26 -7.19
CA ARG A 375 28.65 -1.92 -6.82
C ARG A 375 29.19 -0.81 -7.71
N GLU A 376 30.40 -0.96 -8.26
CA GLU A 376 31.00 -0.03 -9.22
C GLU A 376 30.29 -0.13 -10.57
N GLN A 377 30.05 -1.34 -11.07
CA GLN A 377 29.28 -1.60 -12.29
C GLN A 377 27.79 -1.21 -12.17
N GLU A 378 27.19 -1.34 -10.99
CA GLU A 378 25.81 -0.91 -10.72
C GLU A 378 25.70 0.62 -10.80
N GLN A 379 26.68 1.36 -10.28
CA GLN A 379 26.74 2.82 -10.42
C GLN A 379 26.97 3.28 -11.87
N LEU A 380 27.80 2.59 -12.65
CA LEU A 380 27.99 2.90 -14.07
C LEU A 380 26.69 2.71 -14.87
N SER A 381 26.02 1.57 -14.65
CA SER A 381 24.72 1.26 -15.26
C SER A 381 23.63 2.28 -14.89
N ILE A 382 23.60 2.73 -13.63
CA ILE A 382 22.66 3.76 -13.18
C ILE A 382 22.96 5.12 -13.83
N LYS A 383 24.24 5.50 -13.97
CA LYS A 383 24.63 6.77 -14.61
C LYS A 383 24.25 6.83 -16.09
N GLU A 384 24.39 5.72 -16.82
CA GLU A 384 23.92 5.58 -18.20
C GLU A 384 22.42 5.87 -18.32
N VAL A 385 21.59 5.22 -17.49
CA VAL A 385 20.13 5.43 -17.47
C VAL A 385 19.75 6.85 -17.04
N ILE A 386 20.48 7.45 -16.08
CA ILE A 386 20.27 8.84 -15.62
C ILE A 386 20.62 9.85 -16.72
N GLN A 387 21.65 9.60 -17.54
CA GLN A 387 22.00 10.45 -18.67
C GLN A 387 20.96 10.39 -19.80
N ASP A 388 20.39 9.22 -20.05
CA ASP A 388 19.33 9.05 -21.06
C ASP A 388 17.96 9.59 -20.60
N THR A 389 17.72 9.74 -19.30
CA THR A 389 16.41 10.12 -18.74
C THR A 389 16.18 11.64 -18.74
N GLN A 390 15.05 12.07 -19.31
CA GLN A 390 14.57 13.46 -19.32
C GLN A 390 13.60 13.76 -18.16
N VAL A 391 12.68 12.85 -17.85
CA VAL A 391 11.70 12.96 -16.76
C VAL A 391 11.96 11.88 -15.72
N VAL A 392 12.17 12.26 -14.47
CA VAL A 392 12.23 11.33 -13.34
C VAL A 392 10.91 11.37 -12.59
N CYS A 393 10.29 10.22 -12.37
CA CYS A 393 9.03 10.07 -11.64
C CYS A 393 9.23 9.28 -10.35
N CYS A 394 8.85 9.82 -9.20
CA CYS A 394 8.89 9.12 -7.90
C CYS A 394 7.83 9.67 -6.95
N THR A 395 7.59 9.04 -5.80
CA THR A 395 6.76 9.67 -4.76
C THR A 395 7.55 10.76 -4.04
N ASN A 396 6.86 11.71 -3.38
CA ASN A 396 7.46 12.75 -2.53
C ASN A 396 8.54 12.17 -1.60
N SER A 397 8.21 11.12 -0.85
CA SER A 397 9.16 10.44 0.03
C SER A 397 10.27 9.70 -0.74
N GLY A 398 9.99 9.20 -1.95
CA GLY A 398 10.98 8.54 -2.82
C GLY A 398 12.07 9.47 -3.35
N ALA A 399 11.82 10.78 -3.42
CA ALA A 399 12.86 11.77 -3.70
C ALA A 399 13.94 11.86 -2.59
N ALA A 400 13.69 11.28 -1.40
CA ALA A 400 14.69 11.10 -0.34
C ALA A 400 15.46 9.76 -0.41
N ASP A 401 15.19 8.89 -1.39
CA ASP A 401 15.93 7.64 -1.53
C ASP A 401 17.41 7.90 -1.89
N TYR A 402 18.32 7.08 -1.36
CA TYR A 402 19.77 7.32 -1.41
C TYR A 402 20.34 7.49 -2.83
N ILE A 403 19.67 6.95 -3.86
CA ILE A 403 19.99 7.20 -5.28
C ILE A 403 20.02 8.69 -5.63
N PHE A 404 19.15 9.52 -5.04
CA PHE A 404 19.14 10.96 -5.29
C PHE A 404 20.40 11.65 -4.72
N LYS A 405 20.88 11.23 -3.54
CA LYS A 405 22.12 11.75 -2.96
C LYS A 405 23.38 11.19 -3.63
N ARG A 406 23.38 9.91 -4.04
CA ARG A 406 24.54 9.19 -4.60
C ARG A 406 24.75 9.48 -6.08
N ASP A 407 23.70 9.32 -6.89
CA ASP A 407 23.82 9.28 -8.36
C ASP A 407 23.23 10.55 -9.02
N PHE A 408 22.17 11.13 -8.45
CA PHE A 408 21.69 12.48 -8.83
C PHE A 408 22.35 13.62 -8.05
N GLY A 409 23.36 13.36 -7.19
CA GLY A 409 23.96 14.39 -6.32
C GLY A 409 24.68 15.55 -7.04
N LYS A 410 24.80 15.49 -8.37
CA LYS A 410 25.27 16.58 -9.26
C LYS A 410 24.27 16.92 -10.39
N VAL A 411 23.08 16.33 -10.36
CA VAL A 411 22.03 16.49 -11.37
C VAL A 411 20.99 17.45 -10.82
N GLU A 412 20.91 18.63 -11.43
CA GLU A 412 19.88 19.63 -11.11
C GLU A 412 18.61 19.35 -11.92
N PHE A 413 17.46 19.54 -11.30
CA PHE A 413 16.18 19.60 -12.01
C PHE A 413 15.80 21.07 -12.24
N ASP A 414 15.42 21.40 -13.46
CA ASP A 414 15.00 22.77 -13.81
C ASP A 414 13.57 23.04 -13.32
N LEU A 415 12.73 22.01 -13.31
CA LEU A 415 11.35 22.04 -12.85
C LEU A 415 11.05 20.82 -11.97
N VAL A 416 10.51 21.08 -10.78
CA VAL A 416 9.82 20.08 -9.96
C VAL A 416 8.32 20.21 -10.22
N VAL A 417 7.60 19.11 -10.40
CA VAL A 417 6.13 19.10 -10.49
C VAL A 417 5.58 18.17 -9.43
N ILE A 418 4.59 18.61 -8.66
CA ILE A 418 3.97 17.79 -7.59
C ILE A 418 2.47 17.71 -7.85
N ASP A 419 1.97 16.55 -8.33
CA ASP A 419 0.53 16.29 -8.43
C ASP A 419 -0.04 15.75 -7.10
N GLU A 420 -1.34 15.97 -6.89
CA GLU A 420 -2.04 15.77 -5.62
C GLU A 420 -1.35 16.45 -4.40
N CYS A 421 -0.72 17.62 -4.61
CA CYS A 421 -0.05 18.38 -3.55
C CYS A 421 -0.99 18.76 -2.38
N ALA A 422 -2.28 18.97 -2.65
CA ALA A 422 -3.28 19.30 -1.64
C ALA A 422 -3.73 18.10 -0.77
N GLN A 423 -3.25 16.88 -1.07
CA GLN A 423 -3.46 15.67 -0.27
C GLN A 423 -2.18 15.27 0.49
N ALA A 424 -1.13 16.10 0.44
CA ALA A 424 0.20 15.79 0.95
C ALA A 424 0.62 16.75 2.07
N LEU A 425 1.24 16.22 3.12
CA LEU A 425 1.87 17.02 4.18
C LEU A 425 2.93 17.95 3.57
N GLU A 426 2.98 19.22 4.01
CA GLU A 426 3.93 20.21 3.46
C GLU A 426 5.38 19.71 3.49
N LEU A 427 5.83 19.10 4.59
CA LEU A 427 7.18 18.54 4.71
C LEU A 427 7.49 17.42 3.71
N SER A 428 6.48 16.75 3.15
CA SER A 428 6.70 15.78 2.06
C SER A 428 6.97 16.48 0.73
N CYS A 429 6.30 17.60 0.45
CA CYS A 429 6.51 18.38 -0.77
C CYS A 429 7.88 19.07 -0.78
N TRP A 430 8.40 19.43 0.40
CA TRP A 430 9.74 20.00 0.55
C TRP A 430 10.87 19.06 0.07
N ILE A 431 10.71 17.74 0.20
CA ILE A 431 11.74 16.76 -0.20
C ILE A 431 12.14 16.93 -1.68
N PRO A 432 11.22 16.82 -2.68
CA PRO A 432 11.55 17.04 -4.08
C PRO A 432 11.80 18.53 -4.42
N ILE A 433 11.15 19.49 -3.74
CA ILE A 433 11.37 20.94 -3.97
C ILE A 433 12.84 21.31 -3.85
N LEU A 434 13.55 20.79 -2.84
CA LEU A 434 14.97 21.07 -2.62
C LEU A 434 15.91 20.49 -3.70
N LEU A 435 15.40 19.70 -4.67
CA LEU A 435 16.18 19.12 -5.77
C LEU A 435 16.10 19.95 -7.07
N GLY A 436 15.29 21.01 -7.11
CA GLY A 436 15.13 21.84 -8.31
C GLY A 436 15.13 23.35 -8.07
N LYS A 437 14.97 24.09 -9.17
CA LYS A 437 15.10 25.57 -9.21
C LYS A 437 13.76 26.28 -9.02
N ARG A 438 12.69 25.71 -9.59
CA ARG A 438 11.29 26.18 -9.51
C ARG A 438 10.34 24.99 -9.41
N VAL A 439 9.13 25.21 -8.91
CA VAL A 439 8.12 24.16 -8.67
C VAL A 439 6.77 24.50 -9.30
N VAL A 440 6.07 23.48 -9.80
CA VAL A 440 4.62 23.57 -10.08
C VAL A 440 3.88 22.60 -9.17
N LEU A 441 2.86 23.11 -8.47
CA LEU A 441 2.01 22.32 -7.57
C LEU A 441 0.65 22.12 -8.23
N ALA A 442 0.26 20.88 -8.50
CA ALA A 442 -1.08 20.54 -8.94
C ALA A 442 -1.86 19.90 -7.78
N GLY A 443 -3.11 20.31 -7.59
CA GLY A 443 -3.91 19.85 -6.48
C GLY A 443 -5.32 20.41 -6.47
N ASP A 444 -6.03 20.11 -5.40
CA ASP A 444 -7.34 20.67 -5.11
C ASP A 444 -7.59 20.69 -3.59
N HIS A 445 -7.46 21.88 -3.00
CA HIS A 445 -7.63 22.12 -1.56
C HIS A 445 -9.09 22.04 -1.09
N LYS A 446 -10.04 21.83 -2.01
CA LYS A 446 -11.45 21.55 -1.68
C LYS A 446 -11.75 20.05 -1.58
N GLN A 447 -10.80 19.17 -1.91
CA GLN A 447 -10.85 17.73 -1.62
C GLN A 447 -10.09 17.42 -0.32
N LEU A 448 -9.92 16.13 0.02
CA LEU A 448 -9.40 15.72 1.33
C LEU A 448 -7.97 16.22 1.61
N PRO A 449 -7.68 16.71 2.83
CA PRO A 449 -6.33 17.00 3.30
C PRO A 449 -5.56 15.69 3.60
N PRO A 450 -4.23 15.75 3.86
CA PRO A 450 -3.50 14.62 4.42
C PRO A 450 -4.12 14.15 5.77
N THR A 451 -4.20 12.84 5.95
CA THR A 451 -4.62 12.22 7.23
C THR A 451 -3.54 12.40 8.30
N ILE A 452 -3.95 12.82 9.50
CA ILE A 452 -3.09 13.13 10.66
C ILE A 452 -3.71 12.45 11.89
N LYS A 453 -2.89 11.88 12.76
CA LYS A 453 -3.32 11.15 13.97
C LYS A 453 -3.46 12.07 15.18
N SER A 454 -2.53 12.99 15.36
CA SER A 454 -2.52 13.90 16.51
C SER A 454 -3.64 14.92 16.45
N LYS A 455 -3.92 15.52 17.61
CA LYS A 455 -4.85 16.67 17.70
C LYS A 455 -4.27 17.96 17.11
N ASN A 456 -3.05 17.94 16.57
CA ASN A 456 -2.35 19.11 16.07
C ASN A 456 -2.76 19.46 14.64
N GLN A 457 -3.90 20.15 14.51
CA GLN A 457 -4.50 20.57 13.23
C GLN A 457 -3.53 21.39 12.33
N GLY A 458 -2.43 21.95 12.86
CA GLY A 458 -1.45 22.69 12.08
C GLY A 458 -0.79 21.90 10.95
N LEU A 459 -0.68 20.57 11.08
CA LEU A 459 -0.18 19.68 10.02
C LEU A 459 -1.14 19.52 8.84
N SER A 460 -2.43 19.84 9.03
CA SER A 460 -3.46 19.63 8.00
C SER A 460 -3.49 20.73 6.93
N VAL A 461 -2.79 21.84 7.18
CA VAL A 461 -2.54 22.89 6.19
C VAL A 461 -1.50 22.39 5.21
N THR A 462 -1.87 22.19 3.94
CA THR A 462 -0.90 21.77 2.93
C THR A 462 -0.10 22.96 2.38
N LEU A 463 0.99 22.67 1.68
CA LEU A 463 1.72 23.71 0.94
C LEU A 463 0.82 24.42 -0.08
N PHE A 464 -0.19 23.71 -0.63
CA PHE A 464 -1.14 24.27 -1.59
C PHE A 464 -2.10 25.27 -0.91
N ASP A 465 -2.64 24.93 0.28
CA ASP A 465 -3.45 25.84 1.10
C ASP A 465 -2.66 27.09 1.49
N ARG A 466 -1.41 26.89 1.97
CA ARG A 466 -0.59 27.99 2.45
C ARG A 466 -0.24 28.97 1.34
N VAL A 467 0.17 28.50 0.16
CA VAL A 467 0.49 29.37 -0.97
C VAL A 467 -0.74 30.16 -1.44
N LEU A 468 -1.94 29.56 -1.46
CA LEU A 468 -3.18 30.28 -1.80
C LEU A 468 -3.65 31.28 -0.73
N LYS A 469 -3.16 31.18 0.52
CA LYS A 469 -3.46 32.13 1.60
C LYS A 469 -2.45 33.29 1.66
N GLU A 470 -1.17 32.98 1.47
CA GLU A 470 -0.08 33.95 1.56
C GLU A 470 0.08 34.81 0.30
N PHE A 471 -0.41 34.36 -0.86
CA PHE A 471 -0.29 35.09 -2.13
C PHE A 471 -1.65 35.27 -2.83
N GLN A 472 -1.74 36.35 -3.62
CA GLN A 472 -2.85 36.60 -4.56
C GLN A 472 -3.01 35.42 -5.55
N PRO A 473 -4.16 34.71 -5.57
CA PRO A 473 -4.36 33.53 -6.41
C PRO A 473 -4.07 33.77 -7.90
N GLU A 474 -4.39 34.94 -8.42
CA GLU A 474 -4.11 35.38 -9.80
C GLU A 474 -2.62 35.41 -10.16
N ASN A 475 -1.75 35.62 -9.17
CA ASN A 475 -0.29 35.70 -9.33
C ASN A 475 0.42 34.35 -9.16
N VAL A 476 -0.25 33.35 -8.56
CA VAL A 476 0.35 32.03 -8.29
C VAL A 476 -0.41 30.84 -8.86
N SER A 477 -1.68 30.98 -9.28
CA SER A 477 -2.58 29.84 -9.54
C SER A 477 -3.44 30.02 -10.79
N ARG A 478 -3.87 28.88 -11.36
CA ARG A 478 -4.94 28.79 -12.38
C ARG A 478 -5.94 27.69 -12.03
N LEU A 479 -7.22 28.04 -12.10
CA LEU A 479 -8.35 27.14 -11.87
C LEU A 479 -8.82 26.53 -13.19
N LEU A 480 -8.81 25.21 -13.28
CA LEU A 480 -9.45 24.48 -14.39
C LEU A 480 -10.97 24.44 -14.15
N LYS A 481 -11.77 24.94 -15.10
CA LYS A 481 -13.22 25.15 -14.91
C LYS A 481 -14.10 24.09 -15.60
N VAL A 482 -13.69 23.62 -16.78
CA VAL A 482 -14.45 22.61 -17.55
C VAL A 482 -14.14 21.20 -17.06
N GLN A 483 -15.17 20.42 -16.70
CA GLN A 483 -15.04 19.04 -16.21
C GLN A 483 -15.66 18.00 -17.17
N TYR A 484 -15.06 16.82 -17.21
CA TYR A 484 -15.30 15.76 -18.19
C TYR A 484 -15.75 14.43 -17.54
N ARG A 485 -16.27 14.46 -16.31
CA ARG A 485 -16.66 13.29 -15.50
C ARG A 485 -18.18 13.19 -15.28
N MET A 486 -18.75 14.26 -14.73
CA MET A 486 -20.07 14.30 -14.08
C MET A 486 -21.15 14.84 -15.02
N ASN A 487 -22.38 14.34 -14.86
CA ASN A 487 -23.60 15.00 -15.33
C ASN A 487 -23.68 16.43 -14.75
N GLN A 488 -24.32 17.36 -15.47
CA GLN A 488 -24.48 18.73 -14.99
C GLN A 488 -25.10 18.79 -13.59
N GLN A 489 -26.19 18.06 -13.29
CA GLN A 489 -26.85 18.15 -11.98
C GLN A 489 -25.98 17.69 -10.80
N ILE A 490 -25.04 16.76 -11.03
CA ILE A 490 -24.05 16.29 -10.03
C ILE A 490 -22.93 17.32 -9.88
N MET A 491 -22.47 17.87 -11.00
CA MET A 491 -21.42 18.89 -11.05
C MET A 491 -21.88 20.20 -10.41
N GLU A 492 -23.13 20.58 -10.61
CA GLU A 492 -23.69 21.88 -10.26
C GLU A 492 -23.79 22.07 -8.73
N TRP A 493 -24.19 21.05 -7.97
CA TRP A 493 -24.06 21.03 -6.51
C TRP A 493 -22.64 21.36 -6.06
N SER A 494 -21.66 20.57 -6.53
CA SER A 494 -20.25 20.74 -6.16
C SER A 494 -19.74 22.13 -6.57
N SER A 495 -20.10 22.58 -7.77
CA SER A 495 -19.77 23.91 -8.30
C SER A 495 -20.29 25.01 -7.38
N GLN A 496 -21.59 25.03 -7.07
CA GLN A 496 -22.25 26.09 -6.29
C GLN A 496 -21.72 26.13 -4.85
N TYR A 497 -21.83 25.02 -4.09
CA TYR A 497 -21.53 25.01 -2.65
C TYR A 497 -20.03 24.94 -2.30
N VAL A 498 -19.16 24.54 -3.24
CA VAL A 498 -17.72 24.32 -2.94
C VAL A 498 -16.75 25.15 -3.79
N TYR A 499 -17.09 25.44 -5.06
CA TYR A 499 -16.24 26.22 -5.98
C TYR A 499 -16.85 27.55 -6.43
N GLY A 500 -17.90 28.04 -5.76
CA GLY A 500 -18.51 29.34 -6.02
C GLY A 500 -19.12 29.50 -7.42
N GLY A 501 -19.72 28.44 -7.95
CA GLY A 501 -20.39 28.41 -9.26
C GLY A 501 -19.45 28.43 -10.47
N GLN A 502 -18.14 28.24 -10.29
CA GLN A 502 -17.16 28.43 -11.37
C GLN A 502 -16.94 27.22 -12.29
N LEU A 503 -17.44 26.04 -11.93
CA LEU A 503 -17.27 24.83 -12.75
C LEU A 503 -18.34 24.73 -13.84
N LYS A 504 -17.99 24.10 -14.97
CA LYS A 504 -18.88 23.83 -16.10
C LYS A 504 -18.75 22.38 -16.54
N ALA A 505 -19.86 21.72 -16.86
CA ALA A 505 -19.82 20.42 -17.51
C ALA A 505 -19.43 20.57 -18.99
N HIS A 506 -18.55 19.70 -19.49
CA HIS A 506 -18.32 19.56 -20.92
C HIS A 506 -19.53 18.92 -21.60
N GLU A 507 -19.83 19.29 -22.85
CA GLU A 507 -20.99 18.80 -23.61
C GLU A 507 -21.08 17.26 -23.65
N SER A 508 -19.93 16.58 -23.73
CA SER A 508 -19.84 15.11 -23.74
C SER A 508 -20.24 14.41 -22.43
N VAL A 509 -20.50 15.15 -21.34
CA VAL A 509 -20.97 14.63 -20.06
C VAL A 509 -22.15 15.40 -19.47
N ALA A 510 -22.43 16.64 -19.91
CA ALA A 510 -23.47 17.48 -19.31
C ALA A 510 -24.84 16.78 -19.17
N THR A 511 -25.24 16.00 -20.18
CA THR A 511 -26.54 15.31 -20.26
C THR A 511 -26.46 13.79 -20.10
N HIS A 512 -25.30 13.19 -19.81
CA HIS A 512 -25.19 11.73 -19.78
C HIS A 512 -25.92 11.11 -18.56
N SER A 513 -26.65 10.03 -18.78
CA SER A 513 -27.46 9.36 -17.75
C SER A 513 -27.32 7.83 -17.86
N ILE A 514 -28.02 7.11 -16.99
CA ILE A 514 -28.15 5.65 -17.02
C ILE A 514 -29.41 5.15 -17.75
N GLY A 515 -30.20 6.05 -18.35
CA GLY A 515 -31.46 5.71 -19.04
C GLY A 515 -32.72 5.80 -18.17
N GLY A 516 -32.60 6.06 -16.87
CA GLY A 516 -33.70 6.51 -16.02
C GLY A 516 -33.93 8.02 -16.09
N GLU A 517 -35.06 8.49 -15.52
CA GLU A 517 -35.46 9.91 -15.56
C GLU A 517 -34.64 10.80 -14.60
N SER A 518 -34.21 10.27 -13.44
CA SER A 518 -33.44 11.04 -12.45
C SER A 518 -31.94 10.73 -12.45
N ILE A 519 -31.15 11.78 -12.21
CA ILE A 519 -29.68 11.76 -12.01
C ILE A 519 -29.32 11.72 -10.51
N LEU A 520 -30.20 12.23 -9.66
CA LEU A 520 -30.01 12.39 -8.23
C LEU A 520 -31.14 11.65 -7.50
N LEU A 521 -30.80 10.77 -6.56
CA LEU A 521 -31.77 10.11 -5.70
C LEU A 521 -31.44 10.39 -4.23
N PHE A 522 -32.39 10.84 -3.44
CA PHE A 522 -32.29 10.89 -1.98
C PHE A 522 -33.29 9.93 -1.34
N ILE A 523 -32.80 9.06 -0.46
CA ILE A 523 -33.61 8.16 0.34
C ILE A 523 -33.51 8.61 1.79
N ASP A 524 -34.58 9.24 2.26
CA ASP A 524 -34.65 9.80 3.60
C ASP A 524 -35.02 8.72 4.61
N THR A 525 -34.15 8.47 5.58
CA THR A 525 -34.38 7.52 6.69
C THR A 525 -34.96 8.19 7.94
N ALA A 526 -35.25 9.50 7.90
CA ALA A 526 -35.99 10.21 8.93
C ALA A 526 -37.35 9.53 9.22
N GLY A 527 -37.76 9.52 10.48
CA GLY A 527 -38.95 8.82 10.96
C GLY A 527 -38.91 7.28 10.92
N ALA A 528 -38.11 6.65 10.05
CA ALA A 528 -38.02 5.20 9.88
C ALA A 528 -37.29 4.47 11.03
N LYS A 529 -36.69 5.22 11.96
CA LYS A 529 -35.98 4.72 13.14
C LYS A 529 -34.86 3.72 12.80
N MET A 530 -34.12 4.00 11.72
CA MET A 530 -32.91 3.27 11.32
C MET A 530 -31.69 3.87 12.02
N GLY A 531 -31.50 3.53 13.30
CA GLY A 531 -30.52 4.18 14.19
C GLY A 531 -29.09 3.65 14.06
N GLU A 532 -28.12 4.51 14.36
CA GLU A 532 -26.71 4.15 14.34
C GLU A 532 -26.34 3.14 15.44
N THR A 533 -25.52 2.16 15.07
CA THR A 533 -24.91 1.18 15.99
C THR A 533 -23.44 1.48 16.18
N ILE A 534 -22.93 1.21 17.38
CA ILE A 534 -21.52 1.36 17.76
C ILE A 534 -20.97 -0.04 18.03
N ASN A 535 -19.79 -0.37 17.50
CA ASN A 535 -19.12 -1.63 17.84
C ASN A 535 -18.52 -1.53 19.27
N GLU A 536 -19.25 -2.05 20.27
CA GLU A 536 -18.84 -1.99 21.67
C GLU A 536 -17.56 -2.77 22.00
N ASN A 537 -17.21 -3.77 21.18
CA ASN A 537 -15.99 -4.56 21.33
C ASN A 537 -14.72 -3.83 20.85
N ALA A 538 -14.85 -2.59 20.35
CA ALA A 538 -13.71 -1.75 19.98
C ALA A 538 -13.28 -0.83 21.14
N ASN A 539 -11.97 -0.75 21.40
CA ASN A 539 -11.36 0.28 22.24
C ASN A 539 -11.86 1.68 21.84
N ASP A 540 -12.00 2.62 22.78
CA ASP A 540 -12.74 3.88 22.56
C ASP A 540 -12.32 4.70 21.32
N LYS A 541 -11.05 4.66 20.91
CA LYS A 541 -10.56 5.31 19.68
C LYS A 541 -11.00 4.63 18.37
N ASN A 542 -11.31 3.32 18.41
CA ASN A 542 -11.69 2.49 17.25
C ASN A 542 -13.22 2.27 17.14
N LYS A 543 -14.04 3.00 17.90
CA LYS A 543 -15.51 2.93 17.87
C LYS A 543 -16.10 3.52 16.57
N SER A 544 -15.88 2.81 15.47
CA SER A 544 -16.56 3.02 14.19
C SER A 544 -18.05 2.63 14.30
N LYS A 545 -18.84 3.06 13.31
CA LYS A 545 -20.30 3.04 13.36
C LYS A 545 -20.91 2.46 12.09
N SER A 546 -22.11 1.89 12.24
CA SER A 546 -22.83 1.19 11.19
C SER A 546 -24.34 1.43 11.32
N ASN A 547 -25.07 1.37 10.22
CA ASN A 547 -26.52 1.47 10.18
C ASN A 547 -27.07 0.32 9.32
N LEU A 548 -27.85 -0.57 9.93
CA LEU A 548 -28.38 -1.77 9.29
C LEU A 548 -29.40 -1.43 8.20
N GLY A 549 -30.42 -0.62 8.52
CA GLY A 549 -31.43 -0.23 7.55
C GLY A 549 -30.85 0.51 6.33
N GLU A 550 -29.83 1.35 6.52
CA GLU A 550 -29.10 1.93 5.38
C GLU A 550 -28.33 0.88 4.54
N ALA A 551 -27.74 -0.14 5.17
CA ALA A 551 -27.05 -1.20 4.44
C ALA A 551 -28.00 -2.08 3.61
N ASP A 552 -29.23 -2.29 4.10
CA ASP A 552 -30.29 -2.97 3.36
C ASP A 552 -30.80 -2.12 2.18
N LEU A 553 -31.01 -0.80 2.39
CA LEU A 553 -31.37 0.14 1.34
C LEU A 553 -30.27 0.24 0.26
N VAL A 554 -28.99 0.22 0.64
CA VAL A 554 -27.86 0.13 -0.29
C VAL A 554 -27.95 -1.13 -1.17
N LYS A 555 -28.33 -2.30 -0.61
CA LYS A 555 -28.57 -3.52 -1.39
C LYS A 555 -29.69 -3.33 -2.39
N ILE A 556 -30.84 -2.82 -1.96
CA ILE A 556 -32.02 -2.68 -2.83
C ILE A 556 -31.71 -1.76 -4.02
N ILE A 557 -31.11 -0.59 -3.79
CA ILE A 557 -30.73 0.32 -4.88
C ILE A 557 -29.64 -0.28 -5.78
N PHE A 558 -28.70 -1.05 -5.22
CA PHE A 558 -27.72 -1.77 -6.02
C PHE A 558 -28.37 -2.86 -6.91
N GLU A 559 -29.42 -3.52 -6.44
CA GLU A 559 -30.20 -4.49 -7.21
C GLU A 559 -31.12 -3.82 -8.25
N GLU A 560 -31.75 -2.68 -7.93
CA GLU A 560 -32.47 -1.82 -8.90
C GLU A 560 -31.56 -1.39 -10.07
N LEU A 561 -30.36 -0.89 -9.78
CA LEU A 561 -29.38 -0.49 -10.81
C LEU A 561 -28.93 -1.68 -11.67
N LYS A 562 -28.81 -2.89 -11.10
CA LYS A 562 -28.52 -4.11 -11.88
C LYS A 562 -29.70 -4.55 -12.75
N LEU A 563 -30.94 -4.35 -12.31
CA LEU A 563 -32.14 -4.60 -13.12
C LEU A 563 -32.27 -3.61 -14.28
N GLN A 564 -31.79 -2.37 -14.12
CA GLN A 564 -31.61 -1.40 -15.21
C GLN A 564 -30.44 -1.75 -16.16
N GLY A 565 -29.69 -2.83 -15.89
CA GLY A 565 -28.68 -3.39 -16.79
C GLY A 565 -27.23 -2.98 -16.52
N LEU A 566 -26.95 -2.24 -15.43
CA LEU A 566 -25.58 -1.87 -15.08
C LEU A 566 -24.74 -3.06 -14.61
N GLN A 567 -23.44 -3.02 -14.89
CA GLN A 567 -22.49 -4.04 -14.44
C GLN A 567 -21.99 -3.73 -13.03
N GLU A 568 -21.69 -4.77 -12.25
CA GLU A 568 -21.25 -4.66 -10.85
C GLU A 568 -20.01 -3.75 -10.67
N LYS A 569 -19.12 -3.74 -11.67
CA LYS A 569 -17.93 -2.88 -11.73
C LYS A 569 -18.22 -1.39 -11.93
N GLU A 570 -19.41 -1.03 -12.45
CA GLU A 570 -19.81 0.33 -12.85
C GLU A 570 -20.46 1.09 -11.70
N VAL A 571 -20.85 0.39 -10.64
CA VAL A 571 -21.35 0.95 -9.38
C VAL A 571 -20.23 0.99 -8.34
N GLY A 572 -20.28 1.99 -7.45
CA GLY A 572 -19.52 2.04 -6.22
C GLY A 572 -20.38 2.42 -5.03
N VAL A 573 -20.00 1.94 -3.84
CA VAL A 573 -20.64 2.30 -2.58
C VAL A 573 -19.61 3.02 -1.71
N ILE A 574 -19.98 4.22 -1.26
CA ILE A 574 -19.17 5.09 -0.41
C ILE A 574 -19.89 5.29 0.92
N THR A 575 -19.15 5.24 2.02
CA THR A 575 -19.67 5.58 3.35
C THR A 575 -18.55 6.19 4.20
N PRO A 576 -18.82 7.05 5.19
CA PRO A 576 -17.76 7.63 6.01
C PRO A 576 -17.11 6.63 6.98
N TYR A 577 -17.73 5.47 7.24
CA TYR A 577 -17.38 4.59 8.36
C TYR A 577 -16.91 3.20 7.91
N ASN A 578 -15.76 2.75 8.43
CA ASN A 578 -15.21 1.41 8.16
C ASN A 578 -16.18 0.29 8.59
N ALA A 579 -16.86 0.40 9.73
CA ALA A 579 -17.82 -0.62 10.15
C ALA A 579 -19.02 -0.75 9.19
N GLN A 580 -19.43 0.34 8.53
CA GLN A 580 -20.45 0.30 7.47
C GLN A 580 -19.90 -0.33 6.17
N VAL A 581 -18.64 -0.07 5.81
CA VAL A 581 -17.97 -0.77 4.69
C VAL A 581 -17.97 -2.29 4.91
N ASP A 582 -17.61 -2.72 6.12
CA ASP A 582 -17.52 -4.15 6.46
C ASP A 582 -18.91 -4.82 6.57
N LEU A 583 -19.92 -4.08 7.04
CA LEU A 583 -21.31 -4.53 7.07
C LEU A 583 -21.86 -4.75 5.64
N ILE A 584 -21.72 -3.75 4.77
CA ILE A 584 -22.23 -3.81 3.39
C ILE A 584 -21.53 -4.92 2.59
N LYS A 585 -20.21 -5.12 2.77
CA LYS A 585 -19.49 -6.24 2.13
C LYS A 585 -20.03 -7.61 2.54
N LYS A 586 -20.20 -7.85 3.84
CA LYS A 586 -20.77 -9.11 4.36
C LYS A 586 -22.20 -9.32 3.85
N LEU A 587 -22.99 -8.25 3.77
CA LEU A 587 -24.36 -8.29 3.26
C LEU A 587 -24.38 -8.63 1.76
N PHE A 588 -23.48 -8.06 0.96
CA PHE A 588 -23.31 -8.39 -0.46
C PHE A 588 -22.86 -9.84 -0.66
N GLU A 589 -21.88 -10.32 0.11
CA GLU A 589 -21.39 -11.70 0.08
C GLU A 589 -22.50 -12.71 0.41
N ASN A 590 -23.27 -12.46 1.47
CA ASN A 590 -24.42 -13.29 1.85
C ASN A 590 -25.50 -13.35 0.76
N ASN A 591 -25.64 -12.30 -0.05
CA ASN A 591 -26.61 -12.21 -1.15
C ASN A 591 -26.04 -12.65 -2.52
N ASN A 592 -24.83 -13.22 -2.58
CA ASN A 592 -24.14 -13.66 -3.81
C ASN A 592 -23.78 -12.51 -4.78
N ILE A 593 -23.68 -11.27 -4.29
CA ILE A 593 -23.17 -10.12 -5.03
C ILE A 593 -21.63 -10.18 -5.01
N ASN A 594 -20.97 -9.96 -6.15
CA ASN A 594 -19.51 -10.14 -6.23
C ASN A 594 -18.74 -8.94 -5.66
N THR A 595 -18.32 -9.02 -4.39
CA THR A 595 -17.50 -8.01 -3.71
C THR A 595 -16.09 -7.83 -4.29
N GLN A 596 -15.67 -8.63 -5.28
CA GLN A 596 -14.46 -8.40 -6.06
C GLN A 596 -14.69 -7.49 -7.28
N GLN A 597 -15.94 -7.25 -7.69
CA GLN A 597 -16.31 -6.34 -8.77
C GLN A 597 -16.97 -5.06 -8.25
N VAL A 598 -17.87 -5.18 -7.28
CA VAL A 598 -18.49 -4.03 -6.62
C VAL A 598 -17.50 -3.38 -5.68
N GLU A 599 -17.32 -2.07 -5.81
CA GLU A 599 -16.35 -1.35 -4.99
C GLU A 599 -17.02 -0.70 -3.80
N VAL A 600 -16.83 -1.29 -2.61
CA VAL A 600 -17.32 -0.76 -1.33
C VAL A 600 -16.14 -0.25 -0.51
N SER A 601 -16.09 1.06 -0.24
CA SER A 601 -14.97 1.69 0.47
C SER A 601 -15.37 2.94 1.26
N THR A 602 -14.44 3.46 2.06
CA THR A 602 -14.60 4.78 2.66
C THR A 602 -14.35 5.90 1.65
N VAL A 603 -14.81 7.11 1.97
CA VAL A 603 -14.53 8.33 1.17
C VAL A 603 -13.04 8.45 0.84
N ASP A 604 -12.18 8.28 1.86
CA ASP A 604 -10.72 8.34 1.79
C ASP A 604 -10.17 7.20 0.89
N GLY A 605 -10.74 5.99 0.98
CA GLY A 605 -10.37 4.83 0.17
C GLY A 605 -10.77 4.93 -1.32
N PHE A 606 -11.81 5.72 -1.61
CA PHE A 606 -12.32 5.99 -2.97
C PHE A 606 -11.60 7.15 -3.68
N GLN A 607 -10.64 7.80 -3.01
CA GLN A 607 -9.87 8.92 -3.54
C GLN A 607 -9.15 8.56 -4.86
N GLY A 608 -9.16 9.48 -5.82
CA GLY A 608 -8.60 9.27 -7.17
C GLY A 608 -9.43 8.40 -8.12
N ARG A 609 -10.48 7.71 -7.65
CA ARG A 609 -11.34 6.83 -8.47
C ARG A 609 -12.57 7.56 -9.02
N GLU A 610 -13.37 6.85 -9.82
CA GLU A 610 -14.69 7.23 -10.35
C GLU A 610 -15.52 6.01 -10.76
N LYS A 611 -16.85 6.16 -10.86
CA LYS A 611 -17.82 5.13 -11.24
C LYS A 611 -18.97 5.73 -12.04
N GLU A 612 -19.70 4.92 -12.81
CA GLU A 612 -20.90 5.37 -13.51
C GLU A 612 -21.97 5.82 -12.48
N CYS A 613 -22.19 4.98 -11.46
CA CYS A 613 -23.09 5.24 -10.33
C CYS A 613 -22.34 5.21 -9.00
N ILE A 614 -22.75 6.06 -8.06
CA ILE A 614 -22.34 5.99 -6.65
C ILE A 614 -23.56 5.93 -5.74
N ILE A 615 -23.51 5.07 -4.72
CA ILE A 615 -24.45 5.05 -3.60
C ILE A 615 -23.70 5.53 -2.35
N ILE A 616 -24.24 6.50 -1.62
CA ILE A 616 -23.66 7.10 -0.41
C ILE A 616 -24.52 6.74 0.81
N SER A 617 -23.98 6.00 1.77
CA SER A 617 -24.62 5.74 3.07
C SER A 617 -24.00 6.63 4.15
N MET A 618 -24.81 7.52 4.71
CA MET A 618 -24.41 8.56 5.67
C MET A 618 -24.19 8.04 7.10
N VAL A 619 -24.85 6.94 7.49
CA VAL A 619 -24.77 6.22 8.79
C VAL A 619 -25.29 6.99 10.01
N ARG A 620 -25.26 8.32 10.00
CA ARG A 620 -25.66 9.16 11.13
C ARG A 620 -27.19 9.25 11.23
N SER A 621 -27.76 8.48 12.15
CA SER A 621 -29.11 8.68 12.67
C SER A 621 -29.10 8.49 14.19
N ASN A 622 -29.38 9.55 14.96
CA ASN A 622 -29.34 9.50 16.42
C ASN A 622 -30.18 10.57 17.13
N PRO A 623 -30.75 10.27 18.33
CA PRO A 623 -31.50 11.21 19.18
C PRO A 623 -30.86 12.55 19.61
N LEU A 624 -29.59 12.78 19.26
CA LEU A 624 -28.85 14.00 19.60
C LEU A 624 -28.56 14.87 18.37
N ASN A 625 -29.02 14.42 17.18
CA ASN A 625 -28.80 15.03 15.88
C ASN A 625 -27.31 15.34 15.62
N GLN A 626 -26.40 14.49 16.13
CA GLN A 626 -24.96 14.68 15.99
C GLN A 626 -24.45 14.03 14.71
N VAL A 627 -23.80 14.79 13.82
CA VAL A 627 -23.20 14.26 12.58
C VAL A 627 -21.75 13.79 12.74
N GLY A 628 -21.04 14.25 13.78
CA GLY A 628 -19.63 13.91 13.99
C GLY A 628 -18.74 14.46 12.88
N PHE A 629 -17.82 13.66 12.34
CA PHE A 629 -16.88 14.09 11.30
C PHE A 629 -17.47 14.23 9.88
N LEU A 630 -18.79 13.98 9.71
CA LEU A 630 -19.48 14.28 8.45
C LEU A 630 -19.46 15.78 8.08
N SER A 631 -19.29 16.67 9.06
CA SER A 631 -19.23 18.13 8.87
C SER A 631 -17.99 18.62 8.09
N ASP A 632 -17.00 17.76 7.81
CA ASP A 632 -15.96 18.12 6.84
C ASP A 632 -16.53 18.05 5.42
N TYR A 633 -16.97 19.19 4.91
CA TYR A 633 -17.51 19.37 3.56
C TYR A 633 -16.65 18.74 2.45
N ARG A 634 -15.33 18.63 2.65
CA ARG A 634 -14.39 18.03 1.69
C ARG A 634 -14.61 16.52 1.54
N ARG A 635 -15.10 15.84 2.58
CA ARG A 635 -15.52 14.43 2.53
C ARG A 635 -16.71 14.25 1.60
N MET A 636 -17.76 15.05 1.78
CA MET A 636 -18.95 14.98 0.92
C MET A 636 -18.64 15.41 -0.52
N ASN A 637 -17.84 16.48 -0.70
CA ASN A 637 -17.35 16.91 -2.00
C ASN A 637 -16.60 15.78 -2.73
N VAL A 638 -15.69 15.06 -2.06
CA VAL A 638 -15.05 13.88 -2.67
C VAL A 638 -16.08 12.80 -3.00
N ALA A 639 -16.96 12.43 -2.06
CA ALA A 639 -17.92 11.34 -2.23
C ALA A 639 -18.85 11.54 -3.44
N VAL A 640 -19.58 12.66 -3.51
CA VAL A 640 -20.52 12.97 -4.61
C VAL A 640 -19.77 13.03 -5.95
N THR A 641 -18.60 13.70 -5.99
CA THR A 641 -17.82 13.83 -7.23
C THR A 641 -17.07 12.57 -7.68
N ARG A 642 -17.31 11.41 -7.04
CA ARG A 642 -16.89 10.10 -7.59
C ARG A 642 -17.86 9.59 -8.66
N ALA A 643 -19.12 10.07 -8.67
CA ALA A 643 -20.12 9.69 -9.65
C ALA A 643 -19.82 10.27 -11.04
N ARG A 644 -20.37 9.62 -12.07
CA ARG A 644 -20.41 10.15 -13.44
C ARG A 644 -21.84 10.48 -13.86
N LYS A 645 -22.75 9.51 -13.82
CA LYS A 645 -24.11 9.60 -14.40
C LYS A 645 -25.23 9.63 -13.38
N PHE A 646 -25.02 9.06 -12.19
CA PHE A 646 -26.04 8.96 -11.16
C PHE A 646 -25.42 8.92 -9.76
N VAL A 647 -26.07 9.56 -8.79
CA VAL A 647 -25.71 9.47 -7.37
C VAL A 647 -26.96 9.28 -6.51
N CYS A 648 -26.94 8.24 -5.68
CA CYS A 648 -27.91 8.02 -4.62
C CYS A 648 -27.30 8.41 -3.27
N LEU A 649 -28.03 9.20 -2.49
CA LEU A 649 -27.73 9.58 -1.12
C LEU A 649 -28.75 8.90 -0.19
N ILE A 650 -28.29 8.23 0.87
CA ILE A 650 -29.12 7.54 1.85
C ILE A 650 -28.73 8.03 3.24
N GLY A 651 -29.68 8.55 4.01
CA GLY A 651 -29.44 9.07 5.35
C GLY A 651 -30.64 9.74 5.99
N ASP A 652 -30.54 10.03 7.29
CA ASP A 652 -31.60 10.61 8.12
C ASP A 652 -31.57 12.14 8.06
N SER A 653 -32.55 12.78 7.40
CA SER A 653 -32.57 14.23 7.27
C SER A 653 -32.71 14.98 8.60
N GLU A 654 -33.35 14.42 9.63
CA GLU A 654 -33.43 15.05 10.96
C GLU A 654 -32.06 15.11 11.63
N THR A 655 -31.28 14.03 11.55
CA THR A 655 -29.92 13.98 12.11
C THR A 655 -28.92 14.76 11.28
N VAL A 656 -28.99 14.66 9.95
CA VAL A 656 -27.98 15.20 9.02
C VAL A 656 -28.09 16.72 8.88
N SER A 657 -29.31 17.28 8.87
CA SER A 657 -29.55 18.73 8.66
C SER A 657 -29.23 19.60 9.89
N SER A 658 -28.59 19.07 10.92
CA SER A 658 -28.06 19.85 12.04
C SER A 658 -26.74 20.57 11.71
N ASP A 659 -26.03 20.11 10.67
CA ASP A 659 -24.90 20.81 10.06
C ASP A 659 -25.36 21.59 8.83
N LYS A 660 -24.96 22.86 8.74
CA LYS A 660 -25.43 23.77 7.68
C LYS A 660 -25.04 23.32 6.27
N PHE A 661 -23.85 22.74 6.08
CA PHE A 661 -23.41 22.30 4.75
C PHE A 661 -24.17 21.03 4.32
N LEU A 662 -24.50 20.16 5.28
CA LEU A 662 -25.27 18.96 5.02
C LEU A 662 -26.77 19.25 4.81
N ASP A 663 -27.34 20.22 5.53
CA ASP A 663 -28.67 20.80 5.27
C ASP A 663 -28.78 21.38 3.85
N GLU A 664 -27.79 22.17 3.43
CA GLU A 664 -27.69 22.70 2.07
C GLU A 664 -27.58 21.58 1.00
N MET A 665 -26.86 20.49 1.30
CA MET A 665 -26.78 19.32 0.41
C MET A 665 -28.10 18.54 0.32
N VAL A 666 -28.78 18.28 1.45
CA VAL A 666 -30.06 17.56 1.48
C VAL A 666 -31.12 18.34 0.71
N LYS A 667 -31.21 19.66 0.91
CA LYS A 667 -32.14 20.54 0.16
C LYS A 667 -31.89 20.51 -1.34
N TYR A 668 -30.63 20.61 -1.78
CA TYR A 668 -30.32 20.53 -3.20
C TYR A 668 -30.80 19.20 -3.83
N PHE A 669 -30.59 18.07 -3.15
CA PHE A 669 -31.08 16.77 -3.60
C PHE A 669 -32.62 16.68 -3.58
N GLN A 670 -33.30 17.33 -2.63
CA GLN A 670 -34.76 17.42 -2.56
C GLN A 670 -35.37 18.32 -3.66
N GLU A 671 -34.65 19.35 -4.10
CA GLU A 671 -35.10 20.31 -5.12
C GLU A 671 -34.82 19.83 -6.56
N HIS A 672 -33.71 19.09 -6.78
CA HIS A 672 -33.20 18.75 -8.11
C HIS A 672 -33.21 17.25 -8.43
N GLY A 673 -33.67 16.41 -7.49
CA GLY A 673 -33.63 14.96 -7.57
C GLY A 673 -34.95 14.26 -7.29
N GLU A 674 -34.91 12.94 -7.37
CA GLU A 674 -35.97 12.06 -6.89
C GLU A 674 -35.82 11.89 -5.38
N VAL A 675 -36.91 12.02 -4.63
CA VAL A 675 -36.94 11.78 -3.18
C VAL A 675 -37.85 10.61 -2.90
N ARG A 676 -37.34 9.62 -2.16
CA ARG A 676 -38.10 8.51 -1.60
C ARG A 676 -37.96 8.49 -0.08
N SER A 677 -39.02 8.18 0.64
CA SER A 677 -38.92 7.84 2.06
C SER A 677 -38.48 6.39 2.22
N ALA A 678 -37.64 6.10 3.22
CA ALA A 678 -37.37 4.74 3.66
C ALA A 678 -38.66 3.97 4.02
N MET A 679 -39.76 4.68 4.37
CA MET A 679 -41.07 4.08 4.62
C MET A 679 -41.69 3.39 3.39
N GLU A 680 -41.30 3.74 2.17
CA GLU A 680 -41.78 3.10 0.93
C GLU A 680 -41.28 1.66 0.78
N TYR A 681 -40.18 1.32 1.46
CA TYR A 681 -39.57 -0.02 1.47
C TYR A 681 -40.10 -0.90 2.61
N VAL A 682 -41.05 -0.42 3.41
CA VAL A 682 -41.69 -1.20 4.49
C VAL A 682 -42.47 -2.37 3.91
N GLY A 683 -42.15 -3.58 4.39
CA GLY A 683 -42.78 -4.83 3.93
C GLY A 683 -41.97 -5.60 2.87
N MET A 684 -40.90 -5.02 2.32
CA MET A 684 -39.84 -5.82 1.71
C MET A 684 -39.14 -6.65 2.81
N GLN A 685 -38.89 -7.93 2.55
CA GLN A 685 -38.51 -8.90 3.60
C GLN A 685 -37.11 -8.70 4.20
N ASP A 686 -36.31 -7.80 3.62
CA ASP A 686 -34.88 -7.66 3.87
C ASP A 686 -34.46 -6.36 4.60
N VAL A 687 -35.38 -5.44 4.92
CA VAL A 687 -35.03 -4.10 5.46
C VAL A 687 -35.28 -3.99 6.97
N HIS A 688 -34.24 -3.63 7.72
CA HIS A 688 -34.30 -3.42 9.17
C HIS A 688 -34.86 -2.03 9.52
N PHE A 689 -36.09 -2.00 10.03
CA PHE A 689 -36.72 -0.82 10.66
C PHE A 689 -36.67 -0.91 12.19
N ASN A 690 -36.70 0.24 12.89
CA ASN A 690 -36.65 0.33 14.36
C ASN A 690 -35.38 -0.28 15.02
N CYS A 691 -34.30 -0.50 14.26
CA CYS A 691 -33.03 -0.98 14.79
C CYS A 691 -32.15 0.17 15.32
N GLY A 692 -31.29 -0.09 16.30
CA GLY A 692 -30.22 0.84 16.73
C GLY A 692 -30.66 2.12 17.47
N PHE A 693 -31.93 2.53 17.42
CA PHE A 693 -32.41 3.68 18.19
C PHE A 693 -32.42 3.41 19.70
N ILE A 694 -31.80 4.32 20.46
CA ILE A 694 -31.86 4.29 21.93
C ILE A 694 -33.22 4.82 22.39
N ASP A 695 -33.83 4.08 23.32
CA ASP A 695 -35.21 4.25 23.79
C ASP A 695 -35.52 5.63 24.41
N ASP A 696 -36.77 6.09 24.33
CA ASP A 696 -37.20 7.45 24.71
C ASP A 696 -37.05 7.75 26.21
N LYS A 697 -36.86 6.72 27.05
CA LYS A 697 -36.42 6.88 28.45
C LYS A 697 -34.99 7.41 28.55
N ALA A 698 -34.05 6.79 27.83
CA ALA A 698 -32.64 7.18 27.87
C ALA A 698 -32.42 8.62 27.33
N LYS A 699 -33.25 9.08 26.37
CA LYS A 699 -33.25 10.50 25.93
C LYS A 699 -33.43 11.48 27.09
N LYS A 700 -34.17 11.13 28.14
CA LYS A 700 -34.39 11.98 29.34
C LYS A 700 -33.22 11.89 30.31
N GLU A 701 -32.64 10.71 30.48
CA GLU A 701 -31.52 10.46 31.39
C GLU A 701 -30.22 11.11 30.88
N ILE A 702 -29.88 10.93 29.60
CA ILE A 702 -28.71 11.56 28.97
C ILE A 702 -28.81 13.10 29.01
N LYS A 703 -30.01 13.65 28.79
CA LYS A 703 -30.27 15.11 28.93
C LYS A 703 -30.23 15.58 30.39
N ALA A 704 -30.47 14.71 31.37
CA ALA A 704 -30.32 15.04 32.80
C ALA A 704 -28.85 15.03 33.24
N GLU A 705 -28.04 14.08 32.75
CA GLU A 705 -26.62 13.99 33.10
C GLU A 705 -25.78 15.12 32.49
N GLY A 706 -26.01 15.47 31.22
CA GLY A 706 -25.35 16.61 30.57
C GLY A 706 -25.62 17.96 31.28
N ASN A 707 -26.77 18.11 31.94
CA ASN A 707 -27.09 19.27 32.76
C ASN A 707 -26.43 19.23 34.16
N LYS A 708 -26.26 18.04 34.76
CA LYS A 708 -25.54 17.88 36.04
C LYS A 708 -24.04 18.17 35.89
N ALA A 709 -23.41 17.70 34.81
CA ALA A 709 -21.99 17.94 34.53
C ALA A 709 -21.63 19.44 34.42
N ASN A 710 -22.57 20.28 33.95
CA ASN A 710 -22.38 21.73 33.87
C ASN A 710 -22.43 22.46 35.23
N GLN A 711 -22.96 21.83 36.29
CA GLN A 711 -23.05 22.45 37.62
C GLN A 711 -21.83 22.16 38.51
N SER A 712 -21.20 20.98 38.37
CA SER A 712 -19.99 20.63 39.14
C SER A 712 -18.72 21.36 38.66
N ALA A 713 -18.67 21.78 37.40
CA ALA A 713 -17.49 22.42 36.79
C ALA A 713 -17.16 23.85 37.28
N GLN A 714 -17.97 24.46 38.16
CA GLN A 714 -17.76 25.85 38.61
C GLN A 714 -16.98 26.02 39.93
N GLN A 715 -16.61 24.94 40.63
CA GLN A 715 -15.95 25.01 41.95
C GLN A 715 -14.50 24.52 41.99
N GLN A 716 -13.63 25.04 41.09
CA GLN A 716 -12.18 25.15 41.33
C GLN A 716 -11.49 26.04 40.30
N LYS A 717 -10.89 27.16 40.75
CA LYS A 717 -9.81 27.87 40.04
C LYS A 717 -8.73 28.31 41.04
N PRO A 718 -7.43 28.12 40.75
CA PRO A 718 -6.35 28.65 41.59
C PRO A 718 -6.36 30.18 41.65
N LYS A 719 -5.84 30.72 42.76
CA LYS A 719 -5.60 32.16 42.91
C LYS A 719 -4.36 32.57 42.10
N SER A 720 -4.42 33.74 41.47
CA SER A 720 -3.24 34.49 41.01
C SER A 720 -3.40 35.94 41.46
N GLU A 721 -2.27 36.64 41.65
CA GLU A 721 -2.24 37.81 42.52
C GLU A 721 -2.47 39.15 41.80
N GLY A 722 -3.15 40.03 42.54
CA GLY A 722 -3.17 41.49 42.45
C GLY A 722 -2.74 42.21 41.17
N GLN A 723 -3.66 43.04 40.68
CA GLN A 723 -3.40 44.49 40.77
C GLN A 723 -4.68 45.32 40.99
N LYS A 724 -4.50 46.53 41.53
CA LYS A 724 -5.55 47.36 42.13
C LYS A 724 -6.05 48.42 41.13
N LYS A 725 -7.37 48.65 41.06
CA LYS A 725 -8.03 49.90 41.53
C LYS A 725 -9.53 49.97 41.20
N GLN A 726 -10.32 50.27 42.23
CA GLN A 726 -11.24 51.44 42.39
C GLN A 726 -11.93 51.98 41.10
N LYS A 727 -13.24 52.32 41.10
CA LYS A 727 -14.21 52.56 42.20
C LYS A 727 -15.62 52.84 41.63
N ASN A 728 -16.64 52.76 42.50
CA ASN A 728 -17.90 53.53 42.47
C ASN A 728 -18.90 53.27 41.29
N LYS A 729 -20.22 53.48 41.45
CA LYS A 729 -21.02 53.88 42.63
C LYS A 729 -22.47 53.36 42.53
N GLU A 730 -23.03 52.98 43.69
CA GLU A 730 -24.38 53.28 44.20
C GLU A 730 -25.68 53.05 43.38
N GLN A 731 -26.66 52.46 44.12
CA GLN A 731 -28.09 52.84 44.19
C GLN A 731 -29.06 52.39 43.05
N SER A 732 -30.31 52.00 43.34
CA SER A 732 -30.97 51.69 44.63
C SER A 732 -32.35 51.01 44.46
N LYS A 733 -32.91 50.50 45.57
CA LYS A 733 -34.36 50.35 45.88
C LYS A 733 -35.16 49.29 45.09
N LYS A 734 -36.26 48.73 45.64
CA LYS A 734 -36.65 48.42 47.05
C LYS A 734 -37.89 47.49 47.02
N ASP A 735 -38.00 46.65 48.05
CA ASP A 735 -39.23 46.19 48.75
C ASP A 735 -40.41 45.50 48.02
N ASP A 736 -40.82 44.37 48.63
CA ASP A 736 -42.20 43.96 48.97
C ASP A 736 -43.19 43.48 47.86
N ASP A 737 -44.19 42.62 48.13
CA ASP A 737 -44.73 42.21 49.44
C ASP A 737 -45.37 40.80 49.53
N LYS A 738 -45.29 40.16 50.73
CA LYS A 738 -46.23 39.19 51.43
C LYS A 738 -46.93 38.04 50.63
N GLN A 739 -47.36 36.88 51.16
CA GLN A 739 -47.33 36.12 52.45
C GLN A 739 -47.69 34.63 52.10
N LYS A 740 -48.17 33.62 52.88
CA LYS A 740 -48.62 33.22 54.27
C LYS A 740 -48.73 31.65 54.21
N GLN A 741 -48.90 30.79 55.23
CA GLN A 741 -48.63 30.71 56.69
C GLN A 741 -48.78 29.23 57.15
N GLN A 742 -48.29 28.86 58.35
CA GLN A 742 -48.60 27.63 59.14
C GLN A 742 -48.11 26.28 58.56
N ASN A 743 -47.44 25.35 59.28
CA ASN A 743 -47.54 24.78 60.65
C ASN A 743 -48.69 23.78 60.85
N GLU A 744 -48.37 22.49 61.12
CA GLU A 744 -48.26 21.97 62.50
C GLU A 744 -47.61 20.56 62.58
N ASN A 745 -47.60 19.93 63.76
CA ASN A 745 -46.62 18.92 64.19
C ASN A 745 -47.16 17.51 64.53
N ALA A 746 -46.37 16.49 64.13
CA ALA A 746 -46.02 15.25 64.84
C ALA A 746 -47.08 14.34 65.52
N LYS A 747 -46.89 13.00 65.36
CA LYS A 747 -46.84 12.04 66.49
C LYS A 747 -46.30 10.62 66.14
N LYS A 748 -45.16 10.29 66.79
CA LYS A 748 -44.68 9.03 67.40
C LYS A 748 -45.07 7.61 66.88
N GLN A 749 -44.02 6.80 66.77
CA GLN A 749 -43.88 5.33 66.94
C GLN A 749 -44.51 4.78 68.26
N PRO A 750 -44.75 3.46 68.50
CA PRO A 750 -43.77 2.34 68.31
C PRO A 750 -44.26 0.88 68.04
N GLU A 751 -43.29 -0.03 67.80
CA GLU A 751 -43.22 -1.49 68.15
C GLU A 751 -44.31 -2.52 67.67
N THR A 752 -44.09 -3.84 67.49
CA THR A 752 -42.90 -4.72 67.28
C THR A 752 -43.25 -6.09 66.64
N SER A 753 -42.24 -6.77 66.07
CA SER A 753 -42.05 -8.24 65.95
C SER A 753 -42.63 -9.07 64.76
N THR A 754 -41.70 -9.46 63.87
CA THR A 754 -41.51 -10.79 63.23
C THR A 754 -42.57 -11.43 62.30
N LYS A 755 -42.20 -11.63 61.01
CA LYS A 755 -41.59 -12.89 60.52
C LYS A 755 -41.04 -12.80 59.07
N LYS A 756 -39.85 -13.38 58.88
CA LYS A 756 -39.15 -13.91 57.66
C LYS A 756 -39.34 -13.27 56.27
N HIS A 757 -38.21 -13.00 55.60
CA HIS A 757 -38.08 -12.78 54.15
C HIS A 757 -37.97 -14.09 53.37
N GLU A 758 -38.36 -14.10 52.08
CA GLU A 758 -37.57 -14.71 50.98
C GLU A 758 -38.15 -14.34 49.59
N HIS A 759 -37.46 -13.48 48.82
CA HIS A 759 -37.07 -13.65 47.41
C HIS A 759 -36.38 -12.38 46.86
N GLN A 760 -35.82 -12.44 45.65
CA GLN A 760 -34.77 -11.55 45.14
C GLN A 760 -35.13 -10.91 43.79
N GLU A 761 -34.74 -9.65 43.59
CA GLU A 761 -34.36 -9.06 42.29
C GLU A 761 -33.07 -8.23 42.49
N GLN A 762 -32.29 -7.99 41.42
CA GLN A 762 -30.92 -7.44 41.51
C GLN A 762 -30.73 -6.17 40.68
N GLU A 763 -29.96 -5.20 41.23
CA GLU A 763 -29.60 -3.94 40.55
C GLU A 763 -28.32 -4.06 39.69
N PRO A 764 -28.10 -3.15 38.70
CA PRO A 764 -26.95 -3.21 37.79
C PRO A 764 -25.61 -2.82 38.43
N ARG A 765 -24.55 -3.59 38.17
CA ARG A 765 -23.19 -3.34 38.70
C ARG A 765 -22.47 -2.20 37.93
N LYS A 766 -21.91 -1.23 38.67
CA LYS A 766 -20.90 -0.28 38.13
C LYS A 766 -19.56 -0.99 37.86
N LYS A 767 -18.82 -0.56 36.84
CA LYS A 767 -17.41 -0.94 36.61
C LYS A 767 -16.48 0.08 37.30
N PHE A 768 -15.53 -0.41 38.09
CA PHE A 768 -14.45 0.37 38.71
C PHE A 768 -13.13 0.12 37.98
N SER A 769 -12.17 1.04 38.07
CA SER A 769 -10.80 0.87 37.57
C SER A 769 -9.94 -0.03 38.49
N GLU A 770 -8.79 -0.51 38.00
CA GLU A 770 -7.88 -1.34 38.82
C GLU A 770 -7.30 -0.58 40.01
N GLU A 771 -6.99 0.71 39.85
CA GLU A 771 -6.44 1.55 40.92
C GLU A 771 -7.48 1.84 42.00
N GLU A 772 -8.74 2.08 41.62
CA GLU A 772 -9.87 2.20 42.57
C GLU A 772 -10.11 0.88 43.32
N LEU A 773 -10.12 -0.26 42.62
CA LEU A 773 -10.28 -1.58 43.25
C LEU A 773 -9.11 -1.93 44.17
N LYS A 774 -7.87 -1.62 43.76
CA LYS A 774 -6.69 -1.80 44.61
C LYS A 774 -6.77 -0.89 45.84
N SER A 775 -7.14 0.37 45.69
CA SER A 775 -7.31 1.31 46.81
C SER A 775 -8.41 0.85 47.78
N GLN A 776 -9.57 0.43 47.26
CA GLN A 776 -10.68 -0.09 48.04
C GLN A 776 -10.27 -1.34 48.83
N TYR A 777 -9.79 -2.39 48.15
CA TYR A 777 -9.45 -3.65 48.81
C TYR A 777 -8.24 -3.52 49.74
N THR A 778 -7.26 -2.65 49.43
CA THR A 778 -6.17 -2.31 50.37
C THR A 778 -6.72 -1.71 51.65
N ARG A 779 -7.71 -0.81 51.56
CA ARG A 779 -8.36 -0.20 52.73
C ARG A 779 -9.17 -1.22 53.53
N GLU A 780 -9.92 -2.10 52.86
CA GLU A 780 -10.70 -3.15 53.51
C GLU A 780 -9.81 -4.19 54.21
N ILE A 781 -8.73 -4.63 53.56
CA ILE A 781 -7.72 -5.53 54.16
C ILE A 781 -7.01 -4.85 55.34
N SER A 782 -6.70 -3.55 55.25
CA SER A 782 -6.11 -2.79 56.37
C SER A 782 -7.06 -2.69 57.57
N ILE A 783 -8.35 -2.41 57.34
CA ILE A 783 -9.37 -2.41 58.40
C ILE A 783 -9.53 -3.81 59.00
N PHE A 784 -9.54 -4.85 58.15
CA PHE A 784 -9.57 -6.24 58.61
C PHE A 784 -8.37 -6.59 59.49
N LEU A 785 -7.14 -6.23 59.08
CA LEU A 785 -5.91 -6.40 59.87
C LEU A 785 -6.02 -5.76 61.26
N MET A 786 -6.59 -4.55 61.35
CA MET A 786 -6.83 -3.85 62.63
C MET A 786 -8.01 -4.41 63.45
N SER A 787 -8.91 -5.19 62.85
CA SER A 787 -10.08 -5.76 63.53
C SER A 787 -9.77 -7.05 64.32
N SER A 788 -10.68 -7.46 65.21
CA SER A 788 -10.63 -8.77 65.89
C SER A 788 -11.12 -9.94 65.03
N ALA A 789 -11.53 -9.72 63.78
CA ALA A 789 -11.98 -10.78 62.88
C ALA A 789 -10.83 -11.69 62.43
N LYS A 790 -11.11 -12.99 62.29
CA LYS A 790 -10.14 -14.02 61.86
C LYS A 790 -10.13 -14.26 60.36
N GLU A 791 -11.26 -14.04 59.69
CA GLU A 791 -11.42 -14.15 58.24
C GLU A 791 -12.23 -12.99 57.66
N LEU A 792 -11.97 -12.68 56.40
CA LEU A 792 -12.65 -11.69 55.56
C LEU A 792 -13.12 -12.41 54.29
N LYS A 793 -14.37 -12.21 53.89
CA LYS A 793 -15.02 -12.93 52.79
C LYS A 793 -15.53 -11.97 51.71
N TYR A 794 -15.37 -12.39 50.46
CA TYR A 794 -15.78 -11.66 49.28
C TYR A 794 -16.62 -12.55 48.36
N ASP A 795 -17.93 -12.32 48.39
CA ASP A 795 -18.91 -13.13 47.67
C ASP A 795 -19.09 -12.61 46.22
N GLN A 796 -19.40 -13.51 45.29
CA GLN A 796 -19.73 -13.20 43.88
C GLN A 796 -18.72 -12.29 43.11
N ILE A 797 -17.43 -12.35 43.44
CA ILE A 797 -16.39 -11.59 42.73
C ILE A 797 -16.08 -12.19 41.35
N ASN A 798 -15.79 -11.33 40.37
CA ASN A 798 -15.37 -11.77 39.04
C ASN A 798 -13.87 -12.16 39.02
N SER A 799 -13.40 -12.72 37.90
CA SER A 799 -12.01 -13.16 37.74
C SER A 799 -10.98 -12.04 37.91
N PHE A 800 -11.32 -10.81 37.51
CA PHE A 800 -10.46 -9.64 37.61
C PHE A 800 -10.29 -9.18 39.08
N GLN A 801 -11.41 -9.03 39.80
CA GLN A 801 -11.41 -8.74 41.25
C GLN A 801 -10.67 -9.82 42.04
N ARG A 802 -10.83 -11.09 41.67
CA ARG A 802 -10.11 -12.22 42.30
C ARG A 802 -8.60 -12.14 42.09
N ARG A 803 -8.11 -11.74 40.89
CA ARG A 803 -6.67 -11.48 40.68
C ARG A 803 -6.16 -10.39 41.63
N VAL A 804 -6.87 -9.27 41.71
CA VAL A 804 -6.48 -8.13 42.57
C VAL A 804 -6.45 -8.53 44.04
N LEU A 805 -7.42 -9.34 44.50
CA LEU A 805 -7.48 -9.80 45.89
C LEU A 805 -6.41 -10.85 46.22
N HIS A 806 -6.01 -11.73 45.29
CA HIS A 806 -4.81 -12.57 45.44
C HIS A 806 -3.55 -11.70 45.61
N GLU A 807 -3.29 -10.79 44.66
CA GLU A 807 -2.11 -9.91 44.64
C GLU A 807 -1.97 -9.09 45.94
N LEU A 808 -3.08 -8.57 46.45
CA LEU A 808 -3.11 -7.86 47.73
C LEU A 808 -2.93 -8.79 48.93
N ALA A 809 -3.59 -9.95 48.99
CA ALA A 809 -3.44 -10.89 50.10
C ALA A 809 -2.00 -11.41 50.24
N ASP A 810 -1.31 -11.68 49.12
CA ASP A 810 0.11 -12.01 49.08
C ASP A 810 0.97 -10.84 49.63
N SER A 811 0.72 -9.60 49.16
CA SER A 811 1.46 -8.42 49.62
C SER A 811 1.33 -8.16 51.13
N PHE A 812 0.17 -8.49 51.72
CA PHE A 812 -0.09 -8.39 53.16
C PHE A 812 0.27 -9.67 53.95
N LYS A 813 0.84 -10.69 53.30
CA LYS A 813 1.21 -12.00 53.88
C LYS A 813 0.05 -12.69 54.63
N LEU A 814 -1.15 -12.61 54.07
CA LEU A 814 -2.36 -13.26 54.60
C LEU A 814 -2.60 -14.58 53.86
N TYR A 815 -3.20 -15.56 54.55
CA TYR A 815 -3.64 -16.79 53.88
C TYR A 815 -4.87 -16.49 53.02
N HIS A 816 -4.93 -16.99 51.79
CA HIS A 816 -6.07 -16.80 50.90
C HIS A 816 -6.47 -18.08 50.16
N GLU A 817 -7.78 -18.26 49.95
CA GLU A 817 -8.33 -19.38 49.19
C GLU A 817 -9.58 -18.97 48.38
N SER A 818 -9.78 -19.64 47.23
CA SER A 818 -10.97 -19.48 46.38
C SER A 818 -11.86 -20.72 46.47
N ILE A 819 -13.00 -20.61 47.14
CA ILE A 819 -13.88 -21.75 47.41
C ILE A 819 -14.99 -21.80 46.36
N GLY A 820 -15.19 -22.97 45.73
CA GLY A 820 -16.30 -23.20 44.79
C GLY A 820 -15.91 -23.99 43.54
N THR A 821 -16.89 -24.73 43.01
CA THR A 821 -16.75 -25.68 41.89
C THR A 821 -17.30 -25.18 40.55
N SER A 822 -17.80 -23.95 40.47
CA SER A 822 -18.30 -23.34 39.21
C SER A 822 -17.69 -21.95 38.96
N ALA A 823 -18.23 -21.20 37.98
CA ALA A 823 -17.67 -19.93 37.51
C ALA A 823 -17.78 -18.78 38.52
N ILE A 824 -18.66 -18.89 39.51
CA ILE A 824 -18.76 -17.98 40.65
C ILE A 824 -18.11 -18.70 41.85
N LYS A 825 -17.06 -18.09 42.41
CA LYS A 825 -16.33 -18.60 43.58
C LYS A 825 -16.16 -17.51 44.60
N ASP A 826 -16.38 -17.83 45.87
CA ASP A 826 -16.18 -16.88 46.94
C ASP A 826 -14.70 -16.89 47.37
N PHE A 827 -14.20 -15.74 47.81
CA PHE A 827 -12.79 -15.55 48.14
C PHE A 827 -12.63 -15.24 49.61
N VAL A 828 -11.77 -16.00 50.29
CA VAL A 828 -11.59 -15.90 51.74
C VAL A 828 -10.14 -15.54 52.04
N ILE A 829 -9.94 -14.45 52.78
CA ILE A 829 -8.65 -14.05 53.35
C ILE A 829 -8.69 -14.36 54.85
N ARG A 830 -7.67 -15.03 55.39
CA ARG A 830 -7.53 -15.35 56.82
C ARG A 830 -6.24 -14.80 57.40
N LYS A 831 -6.31 -14.35 58.66
CA LYS A 831 -5.10 -14.04 59.42
C LYS A 831 -4.38 -15.35 59.78
N ILE A 832 -3.08 -15.41 59.52
CA ILE A 832 -2.26 -16.54 59.94
C ILE A 832 -2.21 -16.53 61.48
N ALA A 833 -2.69 -17.61 62.10
CA ALA A 833 -2.63 -17.77 63.54
C ALA A 833 -1.29 -18.44 63.92
N ASN A 834 -0.52 -17.80 64.80
CA ASN A 834 0.62 -18.48 65.43
C ASN A 834 0.09 -19.58 66.35
N SER A 835 0.25 -20.83 65.93
CA SER A 835 -0.01 -22.02 66.75
C SER A 835 1.29 -22.79 66.96
N GLU A 836 1.71 -22.93 68.20
CA GLU A 836 3.02 -23.47 68.57
C GLU A 836 3.07 -25.00 68.48
N GLY A 837 4.17 -25.51 67.91
CA GLY A 837 4.83 -26.77 68.25
C GLY A 837 4.02 -28.08 68.36
N THR A 838 4.26 -29.02 67.44
CA THR A 838 4.48 -30.42 67.84
C THR A 838 5.54 -31.11 66.97
N GLN A 839 6.34 -31.97 67.61
CA GLN A 839 7.48 -32.72 67.06
C GLN A 839 7.00 -33.87 66.12
N LYS A 840 7.82 -34.65 65.38
CA LYS A 840 9.17 -35.21 65.72
C LYS A 840 9.82 -35.94 64.52
N ASN A 841 11.15 -35.89 64.41
CA ASN A 841 12.13 -36.83 63.79
C ASN A 841 11.89 -37.37 62.34
N LYS A 842 12.88 -37.45 61.44
CA LYS A 842 14.28 -37.91 61.60
C LYS A 842 15.27 -37.29 60.57
N LEU A 843 16.53 -37.18 60.98
CA LEU A 843 17.79 -37.68 60.36
C LEU A 843 17.83 -37.86 58.80
N ASN A 844 18.88 -37.46 58.06
CA ASN A 844 20.23 -37.06 58.48
C ASN A 844 21.01 -36.20 57.45
N ASP A 845 22.05 -35.53 57.96
CA ASP A 845 23.35 -35.17 57.36
C ASP A 845 23.48 -34.36 56.05
N ASN A 846 23.94 -33.11 56.23
CA ASN A 846 25.23 -32.55 55.75
C ASN A 846 25.50 -32.41 54.21
N ASP A 847 26.26 -31.40 53.75
CA ASP A 847 27.24 -30.58 54.50
C ASP A 847 27.27 -29.07 54.14
N SER A 848 27.74 -28.32 55.15
CA SER A 848 28.26 -26.95 55.24
C SER A 848 28.38 -26.00 54.02
N ASN A 849 27.71 -24.82 54.14
CA ASN A 849 28.28 -23.52 54.58
C ASN A 849 29.54 -22.88 53.90
N SER A 850 29.72 -21.55 53.88
CA SER A 850 28.84 -20.38 54.18
C SER A 850 29.53 -19.01 53.89
N ASP A 851 28.82 -17.91 54.20
CA ASP A 851 29.30 -16.56 54.61
C ASP A 851 30.03 -15.66 53.57
N ASP A 852 29.85 -14.32 53.53
CA ASP A 852 28.87 -13.45 54.22
C ASP A 852 28.73 -12.08 53.51
N ASP A 853 27.66 -11.34 53.82
CA ASP A 853 27.49 -9.90 53.51
C ASP A 853 28.02 -9.00 54.64
N GLN A 854 28.52 -7.80 54.34
CA GLN A 854 28.07 -6.55 55.01
C GLN A 854 28.59 -5.23 54.40
N GLU A 855 27.66 -4.28 54.33
CA GLU A 855 27.64 -2.85 54.73
C GLU A 855 28.97 -2.14 55.16
N GLU A 856 29.13 -0.81 55.08
CA GLU A 856 28.15 0.28 55.00
C GLU A 856 28.73 1.62 54.43
N SER A 857 27.82 2.52 54.02
CA SER A 857 27.97 4.00 54.10
C SER A 857 28.90 4.75 53.11
N LYS A 858 28.88 6.10 53.19
CA LYS A 858 29.59 7.07 52.33
C LYS A 858 30.17 8.20 53.17
N GLN A 859 31.35 8.74 52.82
CA GLN A 859 31.61 10.18 52.90
C GLN A 859 32.87 10.68 52.14
N ASN A 860 32.65 11.65 51.24
CA ASN A 860 33.39 12.92 51.06
C ASN A 860 34.92 13.02 50.74
N LYS A 861 35.19 13.87 49.73
CA LYS A 861 36.19 14.99 49.62
C LYS A 861 37.59 14.82 48.96
N GLU A 862 37.77 15.64 47.91
CA GLU A 862 38.89 16.60 47.62
C GLU A 862 40.27 16.14 47.06
N GLY A 863 40.91 17.04 46.28
CA GLY A 863 42.18 16.87 45.50
C GLY A 863 41.93 16.41 44.06
N GLU A 864 42.26 17.10 42.95
CA GLU A 864 43.44 17.90 42.54
C GLU A 864 44.75 17.06 42.53
N GLU A 865 45.54 16.95 41.45
CA GLU A 865 46.06 18.01 40.56
C GLU A 865 46.23 17.61 39.07
N GLN A 866 46.68 18.55 38.23
CA GLN A 866 47.12 18.34 36.83
C GLN A 866 48.65 18.25 36.72
N LYS A 867 49.20 17.66 35.63
CA LYS A 867 50.30 18.26 34.81
C LYS A 867 50.68 17.45 33.55
N GLN A 868 51.42 18.14 32.67
CA GLN A 868 52.04 17.67 31.41
C GLN A 868 53.39 16.94 31.74
N ASP A 869 54.23 16.39 30.85
CA ASP A 869 54.82 17.07 29.67
C ASP A 869 55.70 16.16 28.75
N THR A 870 56.17 16.82 27.68
CA THR A 870 56.89 16.51 26.42
C THR A 870 58.06 15.49 26.23
N LYS A 871 58.13 14.99 24.97
CA LYS A 871 59.28 14.80 24.03
C LYS A 871 60.49 13.87 24.37
N ASN A 872 60.78 12.93 23.45
CA ASN A 872 62.07 12.82 22.69
C ASN A 872 62.08 11.59 21.73
N LYS A 873 63.16 11.27 20.97
CA LYS A 873 63.61 11.85 19.68
C LYS A 873 64.69 10.97 18.99
N LYS A 874 64.60 10.73 17.67
CA LYS A 874 65.69 10.23 16.75
C LYS A 874 66.12 8.73 16.97
N LYS A 875 66.85 8.02 16.07
CA LYS A 875 67.67 8.42 14.88
C LYS A 875 67.95 7.26 13.87
N ASN A 876 67.69 7.49 12.57
CA ASN A 876 68.44 7.00 11.36
C ASN A 876 68.56 5.45 11.09
N LYS A 877 68.94 4.95 9.89
CA LYS A 877 69.78 5.53 8.80
C LYS A 877 69.52 4.95 7.37
N LYS A 878 69.18 5.85 6.43
CA LYS A 878 69.43 5.90 4.96
C LYS A 878 69.77 4.66 4.11
N LYS A 879 69.15 4.61 2.92
CA LYS A 879 69.85 4.81 1.61
C LYS A 879 68.94 5.50 0.57
N GLU A 880 69.55 6.27 -0.33
CA GLU A 880 68.96 6.97 -1.50
C GLU A 880 69.57 6.32 -2.78
N GLN A 881 69.30 6.67 -4.06
CA GLN A 881 68.99 7.97 -4.69
C GLN A 881 68.71 7.80 -6.22
N LYS A 882 68.23 8.87 -6.89
CA LYS A 882 68.23 9.13 -8.36
C LYS A 882 67.19 8.40 -9.26
N SER A 883 66.78 8.91 -10.45
CA SER A 883 66.23 10.24 -10.83
C SER A 883 66.02 10.39 -12.36
N LYS A 884 65.04 11.24 -12.76
CA LYS A 884 64.86 12.02 -14.03
C LYS A 884 63.82 11.56 -15.06
N LEU A 885 63.17 12.57 -15.66
CA LEU A 885 62.40 12.55 -16.91
C LEU A 885 63.34 12.63 -18.15
N PRO A 886 62.81 12.54 -19.39
CA PRO A 886 62.46 13.78 -20.11
C PRO A 886 61.11 13.73 -20.88
N GLN A 887 60.82 14.80 -21.62
CA GLN A 887 59.61 15.01 -22.44
C GLN A 887 59.81 14.49 -23.90
N GLY A 888 58.73 14.45 -24.70
CA GLY A 888 58.76 13.99 -26.10
C GLY A 888 58.75 15.11 -27.16
N ILE A 889 58.64 14.74 -28.45
CA ILE A 889 58.43 15.62 -29.62
C ILE A 889 57.73 14.83 -30.76
N LEU A 890 57.25 15.52 -31.80
CA LEU A 890 56.33 15.06 -32.86
C LEU A 890 56.99 14.35 -34.08
N ILE A 891 56.09 13.97 -35.01
CA ILE A 891 56.26 13.61 -36.45
C ILE A 891 56.25 12.09 -36.71
N GLY A 892 55.60 11.69 -37.81
CA GLY A 892 55.53 10.31 -38.30
C GLY A 892 55.11 10.23 -39.78
N THR A 893 55.20 9.06 -40.40
CA THR A 893 54.82 8.79 -41.80
C THR A 893 54.55 7.30 -42.07
N SER A 894 53.55 7.05 -42.93
CA SER A 894 53.36 5.94 -43.89
C SER A 894 54.12 4.60 -43.80
N ASP A 895 53.31 3.52 -43.80
CA ASP A 895 53.31 2.40 -44.78
C ASP A 895 54.17 1.12 -44.69
N SER A 896 53.49 0.06 -45.19
CA SER A 896 53.97 -1.17 -45.85
C SER A 896 54.16 -2.45 -45.01
N SER A 897 54.21 -3.59 -45.72
CA SER A 897 53.87 -4.93 -45.22
C SER A 897 54.66 -6.05 -45.90
N ASN A 898 54.87 -7.21 -45.23
CA ASN A 898 54.47 -8.57 -45.70
C ASN A 898 55.14 -9.77 -44.98
N GLN A 899 54.32 -10.81 -44.67
CA GLN A 899 54.55 -12.28 -44.90
C GLN A 899 55.75 -13.00 -44.19
N LYS A 900 55.83 -14.34 -44.00
CA LYS A 900 54.99 -15.53 -44.37
C LYS A 900 55.34 -16.81 -43.55
N ALA A 901 54.59 -17.91 -43.82
CA ALA A 901 54.96 -19.36 -43.65
C ALA A 901 54.96 -19.95 -42.21
N ASN A 902 54.71 -21.25 -41.93
CA ASN A 902 54.30 -22.48 -42.66
C ASN A 902 53.81 -23.55 -41.63
N SER A 903 53.27 -24.78 -41.88
CA SER A 903 52.80 -25.55 -43.08
C SER A 903 51.89 -26.75 -42.64
N SER A 904 51.93 -27.92 -43.32
CA SER A 904 51.12 -29.15 -43.19
C SER A 904 51.82 -30.29 -42.39
N THR A 905 51.37 -31.56 -42.23
CA THR A 905 50.57 -32.58 -43.01
C THR A 905 50.19 -33.78 -42.05
N GLN A 906 49.55 -34.96 -42.30
CA GLN A 906 49.03 -35.71 -43.49
C GLN A 906 47.79 -36.64 -43.19
N ASN A 907 47.87 -37.99 -43.32
CA ASN A 907 46.76 -39.01 -43.45
C ASN A 907 46.98 -40.25 -42.50
N ILE A 908 46.18 -41.33 -42.37
CA ILE A 908 45.66 -42.36 -43.35
C ILE A 908 44.52 -43.26 -42.73
N ASN A 909 43.50 -43.64 -43.54
CA ASN A 909 42.52 -44.79 -43.51
C ASN A 909 41.79 -45.22 -42.20
N GLN A 910 40.56 -45.79 -42.16
CA GLN A 910 39.46 -46.17 -43.11
C GLN A 910 38.15 -46.37 -42.26
N SER A 911 36.92 -46.75 -42.69
CA SER A 911 36.26 -47.10 -43.98
C SER A 911 34.79 -46.53 -43.97
N ASP A 912 33.61 -47.11 -44.33
CA ASP A 912 33.11 -48.42 -44.83
C ASP A 912 31.67 -48.31 -45.46
N VAL A 913 31.02 -49.44 -45.80
CA VAL A 913 29.70 -49.59 -46.51
C VAL A 913 28.44 -49.53 -45.58
N LYS A 914 27.17 -49.27 -45.98
CA LYS A 914 26.44 -49.29 -47.29
C LYS A 914 25.49 -48.09 -47.53
N GLN A 915 25.07 -47.91 -48.79
CA GLN A 915 24.04 -47.00 -49.36
C GLN A 915 22.59 -47.58 -49.26
N PRO A 916 21.48 -46.90 -49.69
CA PRO A 916 21.32 -45.78 -50.65
C PRO A 916 20.31 -44.65 -50.19
N GLU A 917 19.66 -43.75 -50.97
CA GLU A 917 19.50 -43.55 -52.44
C GLU A 917 19.21 -42.05 -52.86
N ASN A 918 18.25 -41.82 -53.78
CA ASN A 918 17.84 -40.58 -54.49
C ASN A 918 16.95 -39.61 -53.67
N THR A 919 16.69 -38.34 -54.04
CA THR A 919 16.52 -37.77 -55.41
C THR A 919 17.07 -36.34 -55.60
N LYS A 920 17.37 -36.02 -56.88
CA LYS A 920 17.96 -34.78 -57.44
C LYS A 920 17.09 -33.52 -57.34
N VAL A 921 17.73 -32.35 -57.32
CA VAL A 921 17.52 -31.29 -58.34
C VAL A 921 18.90 -30.73 -58.72
N SER A 922 19.09 -30.36 -59.99
CA SER A 922 20.35 -29.87 -60.56
C SER A 922 20.29 -28.39 -60.95
N LEU A 923 21.40 -27.67 -60.77
CA LEU A 923 21.75 -26.49 -61.56
C LEU A 923 23.16 -26.69 -62.12
N GLY A 924 23.29 -26.60 -63.45
CA GLY A 924 24.56 -26.76 -64.15
C GLY A 924 25.09 -25.42 -64.63
N LEU A 925 26.43 -25.30 -64.67
CA LEU A 925 27.13 -24.38 -65.56
C LEU A 925 28.10 -25.20 -66.40
N SER A 926 28.02 -25.01 -67.71
CA SER A 926 28.72 -25.79 -68.72
C SER A 926 29.85 -25.00 -69.36
N SER A 927 31.00 -25.64 -69.58
CA SER A 927 31.86 -25.44 -70.78
C SER A 927 33.22 -26.11 -70.55
N ASN A 928 33.75 -26.81 -71.56
CA ASN A 928 35.20 -26.94 -71.69
C ASN A 928 35.76 -25.57 -72.16
N PRO A 929 36.88 -25.08 -71.60
CA PRO A 929 37.49 -23.84 -72.06
C PRO A 929 38.02 -24.01 -73.49
N VAL A 930 37.35 -23.38 -74.45
CA VAL A 930 37.80 -23.32 -75.85
C VAL A 930 39.03 -22.41 -75.93
N VAL A 931 40.12 -22.91 -76.53
CA VAL A 931 41.35 -22.14 -76.73
C VAL A 931 41.16 -21.23 -77.97
N PRO A 932 41.44 -19.92 -77.90
CA PRO A 932 41.35 -19.04 -79.06
C PRO A 932 42.26 -19.48 -80.22
N GLU A 933 41.73 -19.42 -81.44
CA GLU A 933 42.50 -19.71 -82.66
C GLU A 933 43.47 -18.55 -82.94
N GLY A 934 44.78 -18.84 -82.99
CA GLY A 934 45.82 -17.83 -83.27
C GLY A 934 47.14 -17.97 -82.49
N VAL A 935 47.24 -18.84 -81.48
CA VAL A 935 48.44 -18.94 -80.61
C VAL A 935 49.31 -20.17 -80.89
N GLN A 936 50.63 -19.94 -80.94
CA GLN A 936 51.70 -20.91 -81.24
C GLN A 936 52.19 -21.68 -79.99
N GLY A 937 53.14 -22.61 -80.20
CA GLY A 937 53.53 -23.74 -79.33
C GLY A 937 53.54 -23.50 -77.80
N ASP A 938 54.67 -23.02 -77.27
CA ASP A 938 54.98 -23.13 -75.83
C ASP A 938 53.98 -22.42 -74.90
N GLN A 939 53.29 -21.38 -75.39
CA GLN A 939 52.28 -20.65 -74.62
C GLN A 939 51.02 -21.50 -74.34
N LYS A 940 50.71 -22.50 -75.17
CA LYS A 940 49.54 -23.38 -74.94
C LYS A 940 49.71 -24.28 -73.72
N ASN A 941 50.91 -24.84 -73.51
CA ASN A 941 51.18 -25.69 -72.34
C ASN A 941 51.11 -24.88 -71.04
N GLN A 942 51.72 -23.69 -71.00
CA GLN A 942 51.64 -22.81 -69.83
C GLN A 942 50.20 -22.34 -69.54
N TYR A 943 49.39 -22.06 -70.56
CA TYR A 943 47.99 -21.70 -70.37
C TYR A 943 47.15 -22.89 -69.86
N GLN A 944 47.39 -24.11 -70.37
CA GLN A 944 46.71 -25.31 -69.88
C GLN A 944 47.11 -25.66 -68.44
N GLU A 945 48.39 -25.55 -68.07
CA GLU A 945 48.83 -25.66 -66.66
C GLU A 945 48.16 -24.59 -65.79
N TYR A 946 48.12 -23.34 -66.23
CA TYR A 946 47.48 -22.26 -65.48
C TYR A 946 45.99 -22.53 -65.22
N VAL A 947 45.26 -23.00 -66.24
CA VAL A 947 43.85 -23.37 -66.13
C VAL A 947 43.65 -24.58 -65.23
N LEU A 948 44.48 -25.64 -65.35
CA LEU A 948 44.42 -26.79 -64.43
C LEU A 948 44.67 -26.36 -62.98
N LYS A 949 45.69 -25.54 -62.76
CA LYS A 949 46.08 -25.05 -61.43
C LYS A 949 45.00 -24.14 -60.82
N LYS A 950 44.32 -23.34 -61.64
CA LYS A 950 43.12 -22.57 -61.22
C LYS A 950 41.93 -23.46 -60.89
N GLN A 951 41.68 -24.51 -61.68
CA GLN A 951 40.62 -25.48 -61.37
C GLN A 951 40.93 -26.27 -60.08
N GLN A 952 42.20 -26.62 -59.83
CA GLN A 952 42.64 -27.23 -58.58
C GLN A 952 42.47 -26.28 -57.38
N GLU A 953 42.94 -25.02 -57.45
CA GLU A 953 42.68 -24.00 -56.42
C GLU A 953 41.18 -23.84 -56.12
N GLN A 954 40.33 -23.89 -57.16
CA GLN A 954 38.89 -23.71 -57.03
C GLN A 954 38.19 -24.95 -56.43
N GLN A 955 38.66 -26.16 -56.77
CA GLN A 955 38.23 -27.40 -56.13
C GLN A 955 38.70 -27.50 -54.68
N GLU A 956 39.91 -27.05 -54.34
CA GLU A 956 40.38 -26.99 -52.96
C GLU A 956 39.58 -25.98 -52.12
N LYS A 957 39.26 -24.81 -52.67
CA LYS A 957 38.36 -23.85 -52.01
C LYS A 957 36.96 -24.42 -51.79
N LEU A 958 36.41 -25.15 -52.77
CA LEU A 958 35.14 -25.87 -52.60
C LEU A 958 35.22 -26.96 -51.53
N LYS A 959 36.30 -27.75 -51.48
CA LYS A 959 36.55 -28.74 -50.41
C LYS A 959 36.66 -28.09 -49.04
N GLN A 960 37.42 -26.99 -48.91
CA GLN A 960 37.53 -26.23 -47.64
C GLN A 960 36.18 -25.65 -47.21
N GLN A 961 35.39 -25.12 -48.15
CA GLN A 961 34.06 -24.58 -47.86
C GLN A 961 33.05 -25.67 -47.47
N GLN A 962 33.13 -26.86 -48.08
CA GLN A 962 32.35 -28.03 -47.66
C GLN A 962 32.78 -28.54 -46.28
N LEU A 963 34.08 -28.62 -46.00
CA LEU A 963 34.62 -29.00 -44.69
C LEU A 963 34.16 -28.04 -43.59
N LEU A 964 34.14 -26.72 -43.87
CA LEU A 964 33.60 -25.71 -42.96
C LEU A 964 32.09 -25.92 -42.70
N LEU A 965 31.34 -26.29 -43.74
CA LEU A 965 29.91 -26.59 -43.65
C LEU A 965 29.65 -27.88 -42.85
N GLU A 966 30.52 -28.89 -42.94
CA GLU A 966 30.44 -30.10 -42.11
C GLU A 966 30.81 -29.83 -40.66
N GLN A 967 31.84 -29.03 -40.38
CA GLN A 967 32.15 -28.59 -39.01
C GLN A 967 30.96 -27.83 -38.39
N GLN A 968 30.28 -26.98 -39.16
CA GLN A 968 29.04 -26.33 -38.72
C GLN A 968 27.89 -27.34 -38.48
N LYS A 969 27.72 -28.36 -39.33
CA LYS A 969 26.74 -29.44 -39.11
C LYS A 969 27.07 -30.25 -37.85
N GLN A 970 28.33 -30.61 -37.61
CA GLN A 970 28.77 -31.31 -36.40
C GLN A 970 28.51 -30.47 -35.14
N GLN A 971 28.83 -29.18 -35.15
CA GLN A 971 28.47 -28.27 -34.04
C GLN A 971 26.95 -28.18 -33.82
N GLN A 972 26.14 -28.18 -34.88
CA GLN A 972 24.68 -28.21 -34.74
C GLN A 972 24.16 -29.55 -34.20
N GLN A 973 24.77 -30.68 -34.57
CA GLN A 973 24.44 -32.00 -34.03
C GLN A 973 24.85 -32.12 -32.54
N GLN A 974 26.02 -31.64 -32.14
CA GLN A 974 26.41 -31.55 -30.72
C GLN A 974 25.46 -30.64 -29.92
N LYS A 975 25.04 -29.50 -30.48
CA LYS A 975 24.02 -28.61 -29.88
C LYS A 975 22.65 -29.30 -29.74
N LYS A 976 22.26 -30.19 -30.66
CA LYS A 976 21.06 -31.05 -30.53
C LYS A 976 21.24 -32.14 -29.47
N ALA A 977 22.37 -32.85 -29.47
CA ALA A 977 22.66 -33.91 -28.50
C ALA A 977 22.68 -33.39 -27.06
N ASN A 978 23.30 -32.23 -26.80
CA ASN A 978 23.31 -31.62 -25.46
C ASN A 978 21.95 -31.05 -25.06
N LYS A 979 21.13 -30.52 -26.00
CA LYS A 979 19.74 -30.15 -25.70
C LYS A 979 18.85 -31.35 -25.38
N GLN A 980 19.10 -32.51 -25.98
CA GLN A 980 18.38 -33.75 -25.65
C GLN A 980 18.85 -34.32 -24.31
N LYS A 981 20.16 -34.35 -24.02
CA LYS A 981 20.68 -34.80 -22.70
C LYS A 981 20.21 -33.91 -21.53
N ASN A 982 19.99 -32.62 -21.75
CA ASN A 982 19.33 -31.73 -20.77
C ASN A 982 17.83 -32.02 -20.58
N LYS A 983 17.20 -32.80 -21.47
CA LYS A 983 15.80 -33.20 -21.39
C LYS A 983 15.62 -34.43 -20.50
N ASP A 984 16.59 -35.34 -20.54
CA ASP A 984 16.52 -36.64 -19.84
C ASP A 984 17.14 -36.59 -18.43
N LYS A 985 18.00 -35.61 -18.12
CA LYS A 985 18.44 -35.32 -16.73
C LYS A 985 17.50 -34.40 -15.95
N LYS A 986 16.22 -34.35 -16.32
CA LYS A 986 15.15 -33.72 -15.53
C LYS A 986 14.62 -34.68 -14.45
N GLU A 987 15.50 -35.29 -13.66
CA GLU A 987 15.14 -36.16 -12.53
C GLU A 987 16.12 -36.00 -11.36
N LYS A 988 15.58 -35.50 -10.22
CA LYS A 988 16.14 -35.55 -8.85
C LYS A 988 17.50 -34.84 -8.60
N LYS A 989 17.45 -33.51 -8.51
CA LYS A 989 18.07 -32.65 -7.46
C LYS A 989 17.83 -31.16 -7.81
N ASP A 990 16.86 -30.48 -7.22
CA ASP A 990 16.70 -29.98 -5.83
C ASP A 990 17.22 -28.52 -5.69
N ASP A 991 16.32 -27.64 -5.25
CA ASP A 991 16.47 -26.24 -4.78
C ASP A 991 17.72 -25.42 -5.19
N VAL A 992 17.58 -24.53 -6.20
CA VAL A 992 17.77 -23.05 -6.14
C VAL A 992 17.35 -22.42 -7.49
N VAL A 993 16.06 -22.07 -7.67
CA VAL A 993 15.60 -21.03 -8.63
C VAL A 993 14.30 -20.43 -8.08
N ASP A 994 14.31 -19.15 -7.67
CA ASP A 994 13.13 -18.49 -7.06
C ASP A 994 13.21 -16.95 -7.18
N GLU A 995 13.66 -16.45 -8.34
CA GLU A 995 13.80 -15.00 -8.64
C GLU A 995 14.10 -14.66 -10.11
N LEU A 996 14.56 -15.63 -10.91
CA LEU A 996 14.85 -15.43 -12.33
C LEU A 996 13.63 -15.56 -13.25
N ASP A 997 12.53 -16.15 -12.76
CA ASP A 997 11.40 -16.55 -13.63
C ASP A 997 10.21 -15.58 -13.56
N ASP A 998 9.86 -14.95 -12.42
CA ASP A 998 8.63 -14.14 -12.27
C ASP A 998 8.35 -13.12 -13.38
N LEU A 999 9.38 -12.46 -13.91
CA LEU A 999 9.23 -11.47 -15.00
C LEU A 999 9.17 -12.13 -16.38
N ALA A 1000 9.96 -13.18 -16.61
CA ALA A 1000 9.82 -14.02 -17.81
C ALA A 1000 8.47 -14.76 -17.84
N PHE A 1001 7.91 -15.06 -16.67
CA PHE A 1001 6.59 -15.64 -16.44
C PHE A 1001 5.48 -14.64 -16.72
N LEU A 1002 5.63 -13.36 -16.33
CA LEU A 1002 4.69 -12.30 -16.71
C LEU A 1002 4.73 -11.98 -18.20
N GLU A 1003 5.93 -11.85 -18.79
CA GLU A 1003 6.12 -11.69 -20.25
C GLU A 1003 5.48 -12.87 -21.01
N LYS A 1004 5.78 -14.11 -20.59
CA LYS A 1004 5.22 -15.33 -21.17
C LYS A 1004 3.71 -15.47 -20.95
N LEU A 1005 3.16 -15.02 -19.81
CA LEU A 1005 1.70 -15.01 -19.59
C LEU A 1005 1.00 -13.99 -20.48
N ALA A 1006 1.61 -12.84 -20.74
CA ALA A 1006 1.11 -11.86 -21.69
C ALA A 1006 1.15 -12.42 -23.12
N GLU A 1007 2.23 -13.12 -23.50
CA GLU A 1007 2.41 -13.67 -24.84
C GLU A 1007 1.60 -14.95 -25.10
N GLU A 1008 1.44 -15.85 -24.11
CA GLU A 1008 0.59 -17.05 -24.23
C GLU A 1008 -0.91 -16.70 -24.31
N LYS A 1009 -1.35 -15.52 -23.82
CA LYS A 1009 -2.74 -15.05 -23.96
C LYS A 1009 -3.09 -14.53 -25.36
N LYS A 1010 -2.11 -14.27 -26.22
CA LYS A 1010 -2.34 -13.73 -27.58
C LYS A 1010 -2.84 -14.77 -28.59
N TYR A 1011 -2.68 -16.07 -28.29
CA TYR A 1011 -3.01 -17.18 -29.18
C TYR A 1011 -4.04 -18.12 -28.54
N CYS A 1012 -4.84 -18.78 -29.39
CA CYS A 1012 -5.87 -19.72 -28.94
C CYS A 1012 -5.25 -20.87 -28.14
N LYS A 1013 -5.68 -21.03 -26.88
CA LYS A 1013 -5.16 -22.06 -25.95
C LYS A 1013 -5.61 -23.50 -26.27
N PHE A 1014 -6.33 -23.71 -27.39
CA PHE A 1014 -6.75 -25.05 -27.82
C PHE A 1014 -5.58 -25.88 -28.32
N GLN A 1015 -5.64 -27.20 -28.10
CA GLN A 1015 -4.65 -28.15 -28.57
C GLN A 1015 -5.37 -29.27 -29.34
N LEU A 1016 -5.01 -29.43 -30.62
CA LEU A 1016 -5.58 -30.44 -31.50
C LEU A 1016 -5.15 -31.84 -31.02
N SER A 1017 -5.95 -32.85 -31.37
CA SER A 1017 -5.65 -34.28 -31.10
C SER A 1017 -4.32 -34.76 -31.68
N SER A 1018 -3.75 -34.04 -32.65
CA SER A 1018 -2.39 -34.22 -33.19
C SER A 1018 -1.27 -33.61 -32.33
N GLY A 1019 -1.59 -33.12 -31.12
CA GLY A 1019 -0.66 -32.48 -30.19
C GLY A 1019 -0.27 -31.04 -30.55
N LYS A 1020 -0.63 -30.54 -31.73
CA LYS A 1020 -0.35 -29.16 -32.17
C LYS A 1020 -1.32 -28.15 -31.52
N LYS A 1021 -0.79 -27.04 -31.00
CA LYS A 1021 -1.62 -25.90 -30.54
C LYS A 1021 -2.34 -25.21 -31.71
N CYS A 1022 -3.48 -24.61 -31.45
CA CYS A 1022 -4.20 -23.76 -32.40
C CYS A 1022 -3.46 -22.42 -32.59
N GLY A 1023 -2.88 -22.20 -33.78
CA GLY A 1023 -2.10 -21.00 -34.09
C GLY A 1023 -2.92 -19.71 -34.34
N VAL A 1024 -4.22 -19.69 -34.04
CA VAL A 1024 -5.08 -18.53 -34.28
C VAL A 1024 -4.82 -17.44 -33.24
N TYR A 1025 -4.59 -16.21 -33.69
CA TYR A 1025 -4.46 -15.02 -32.86
C TYR A 1025 -5.82 -14.60 -32.28
N VAL A 1026 -5.89 -14.29 -30.99
CA VAL A 1026 -7.15 -14.07 -30.25
C VAL A 1026 -7.18 -12.77 -29.42
N GLU A 1027 -6.17 -11.91 -29.56
CA GLU A 1027 -6.13 -10.61 -28.88
C GLU A 1027 -7.32 -9.72 -29.31
N MET A 1028 -7.62 -9.68 -30.61
CA MET A 1028 -8.71 -8.89 -31.22
C MET A 1028 -10.08 -9.61 -31.21
N LEU A 1029 -10.10 -10.92 -31.49
CA LEU A 1029 -11.34 -11.72 -31.62
C LEU A 1029 -11.14 -13.11 -30.99
N GLY A 1030 -11.59 -13.26 -29.75
CA GLY A 1030 -11.55 -14.51 -29.01
C GLY A 1030 -12.50 -14.48 -27.81
N SER A 1031 -12.92 -15.67 -27.36
CA SER A 1031 -13.82 -15.87 -26.23
C SER A 1031 -13.08 -16.49 -25.06
N ASP A 1032 -13.22 -15.90 -23.87
CA ASP A 1032 -12.67 -16.43 -22.63
C ASP A 1032 -13.63 -17.44 -22.00
N CYS A 1033 -13.16 -18.65 -21.72
CA CYS A 1033 -14.01 -19.68 -21.11
C CYS A 1033 -14.13 -19.50 -19.60
N LYS A 1034 -15.38 -19.30 -19.13
CA LYS A 1034 -15.78 -19.11 -17.72
C LYS A 1034 -15.44 -20.28 -16.77
N TYR A 1035 -14.88 -21.37 -17.28
CA TYR A 1035 -14.58 -22.61 -16.55
C TYR A 1035 -13.08 -22.89 -16.38
N CYS A 1036 -12.21 -22.15 -17.08
CA CYS A 1036 -10.76 -22.35 -17.06
C CYS A 1036 -9.95 -21.09 -17.40
N ASP A 1037 -10.60 -19.91 -17.43
CA ASP A 1037 -10.02 -18.57 -17.60
C ASP A 1037 -8.99 -18.49 -18.73
N SER A 1038 -9.36 -19.12 -19.84
CA SER A 1038 -8.50 -19.38 -20.99
C SER A 1038 -9.16 -18.85 -22.25
N ARG A 1039 -8.39 -18.12 -23.06
CA ARG A 1039 -8.89 -17.56 -24.32
C ARG A 1039 -8.79 -18.54 -25.46
N TYR A 1040 -9.88 -18.66 -26.21
CA TYR A 1040 -9.98 -19.51 -27.38
C TYR A 1040 -10.50 -18.70 -28.58
N CYS A 1041 -10.16 -19.12 -29.80
CA CYS A 1041 -10.80 -18.60 -30.99
C CYS A 1041 -12.22 -19.15 -31.11
N ILE A 1042 -13.10 -18.46 -31.83
CA ILE A 1042 -14.54 -18.79 -31.97
C ILE A 1042 -14.79 -20.28 -32.28
N LYS A 1043 -13.94 -20.93 -33.10
CA LYS A 1043 -14.04 -22.36 -33.46
C LYS A 1043 -13.71 -23.38 -32.35
N HIS A 1044 -13.17 -22.93 -31.22
CA HIS A 1044 -12.79 -23.77 -30.07
C HIS A 1044 -13.23 -23.12 -28.74
N GLY A 1045 -14.21 -22.21 -28.79
CA GLY A 1045 -14.67 -21.43 -27.64
C GLY A 1045 -15.74 -22.12 -26.80
N LEU A 1046 -16.24 -23.28 -27.24
CA LEU A 1046 -17.21 -24.06 -26.48
C LEU A 1046 -16.49 -24.84 -25.37
N PRO A 1047 -16.98 -24.80 -24.11
CA PRO A 1047 -16.39 -25.55 -23.00
C PRO A 1047 -16.26 -27.06 -23.27
N GLU A 1048 -17.18 -27.63 -24.04
CA GLU A 1048 -17.18 -29.03 -24.44
C GLU A 1048 -15.94 -29.41 -25.26
N ASP A 1049 -15.57 -28.60 -26.26
CA ASP A 1049 -14.44 -28.88 -27.16
C ASP A 1049 -13.13 -29.00 -26.38
N HIS A 1050 -12.91 -28.07 -25.44
CA HIS A 1050 -11.65 -27.92 -24.72
C HIS A 1050 -11.66 -28.54 -23.30
N GLY A 1051 -12.52 -29.54 -23.07
CA GLY A 1051 -12.48 -30.39 -21.87
C GLY A 1051 -13.07 -29.79 -20.59
N CYS A 1052 -13.81 -28.68 -20.68
CA CYS A 1052 -14.59 -28.12 -19.56
C CYS A 1052 -16.06 -28.59 -19.54
N GLY A 1053 -16.52 -29.36 -20.54
CA GLY A 1053 -17.90 -29.82 -20.67
C GLY A 1053 -18.47 -30.54 -19.45
N ASP A 1054 -17.66 -31.23 -18.64
CA ASP A 1054 -18.14 -31.87 -17.41
C ASP A 1054 -18.37 -30.88 -16.25
N LYS A 1055 -17.68 -29.73 -16.25
CA LYS A 1055 -18.05 -28.60 -15.37
C LYS A 1055 -19.40 -28.01 -15.80
N VAL A 1056 -19.61 -27.79 -17.10
CA VAL A 1056 -20.91 -27.31 -17.63
C VAL A 1056 -22.06 -28.27 -17.25
N LYS A 1057 -21.86 -29.58 -17.40
CA LYS A 1057 -22.84 -30.60 -16.99
C LYS A 1057 -23.10 -30.58 -15.48
N LYS A 1058 -22.08 -30.28 -14.66
CA LYS A 1058 -22.24 -30.15 -13.21
C LYS A 1058 -23.06 -28.91 -12.87
N ASP A 1059 -22.66 -27.74 -13.34
CA ASP A 1059 -23.37 -26.47 -13.13
C ASP A 1059 -24.82 -26.55 -13.62
N ALA A 1060 -25.06 -27.13 -14.80
CA ALA A 1060 -26.42 -27.33 -15.33
C ALA A 1060 -27.27 -28.28 -14.46
N ARG A 1061 -26.67 -29.30 -13.84
CA ARG A 1061 -27.36 -30.19 -12.88
C ARG A 1061 -27.65 -29.48 -11.56
N GLU A 1062 -26.71 -28.71 -11.03
CA GLU A 1062 -26.91 -27.96 -9.77
C GLU A 1062 -27.92 -26.81 -9.97
N ALA A 1063 -27.89 -26.13 -11.11
CA ALA A 1063 -28.91 -25.14 -11.49
C ALA A 1063 -30.29 -25.78 -11.63
N PHE A 1064 -30.40 -26.92 -12.33
CA PHE A 1064 -31.67 -27.65 -12.45
C PHE A 1064 -32.18 -28.16 -11.10
N GLN A 1065 -31.31 -28.68 -10.23
CA GLN A 1065 -31.70 -29.06 -8.87
C GLN A 1065 -32.18 -27.87 -8.04
N LYS A 1066 -31.48 -26.72 -8.08
CA LYS A 1066 -31.94 -25.50 -7.39
C LYS A 1066 -33.29 -25.04 -7.93
N GLN A 1067 -33.49 -25.03 -9.24
CA GLN A 1067 -34.74 -24.60 -9.87
C GLN A 1067 -35.91 -25.55 -9.54
N PHE A 1068 -35.69 -26.86 -9.54
CA PHE A 1068 -36.68 -27.87 -9.13
C PHE A 1068 -37.03 -27.76 -7.63
N MET A 1069 -36.04 -27.53 -6.78
CA MET A 1069 -36.22 -27.32 -5.33
C MET A 1069 -36.88 -25.97 -4.99
N MET A 1070 -36.87 -24.98 -5.90
CA MET A 1070 -37.64 -23.75 -5.76
C MET A 1070 -39.11 -23.95 -6.16
N GLN A 1071 -39.41 -24.79 -7.16
CA GLN A 1071 -40.77 -25.04 -7.62
C GLN A 1071 -41.61 -25.93 -6.68
N HIS A 1072 -40.98 -26.78 -5.85
CA HIS A 1072 -41.68 -27.69 -4.92
C HIS A 1072 -41.38 -27.42 -3.43
N ARG A 1073 -41.35 -26.15 -3.01
CA ARG A 1073 -41.25 -25.77 -1.58
C ARG A 1073 -42.57 -26.04 -0.84
N GLY A 1074 -42.73 -27.25 -0.28
CA GLY A 1074 -43.82 -27.55 0.66
C GLY A 1074 -44.18 -29.04 0.77
N GLU A 1075 -43.88 -29.85 -0.24
CA GLU A 1075 -44.23 -31.27 -0.27
C GLU A 1075 -43.17 -32.15 0.42
N LYS A 1076 -43.59 -33.32 0.94
CA LYS A 1076 -42.69 -34.27 1.61
C LYS A 1076 -41.63 -34.78 0.62
N PRO A 1077 -40.38 -35.01 1.07
CA PRO A 1077 -39.30 -35.45 0.19
C PRO A 1077 -39.65 -36.75 -0.54
N LEU A 1078 -39.46 -36.73 -1.86
CA LEU A 1078 -39.68 -37.87 -2.76
C LEU A 1078 -38.89 -39.10 -2.29
N ARG A 1079 -39.49 -40.29 -2.38
CA ARG A 1079 -38.80 -41.54 -2.01
C ARG A 1079 -37.62 -41.78 -2.95
N GLN A 1080 -36.57 -42.44 -2.44
CA GLN A 1080 -35.34 -42.70 -3.20
C GLN A 1080 -35.60 -43.35 -4.57
N ASP A 1081 -36.60 -44.22 -4.65
CA ASP A 1081 -37.03 -44.92 -5.87
C ASP A 1081 -37.54 -43.94 -6.94
N GLN A 1082 -38.30 -42.93 -6.52
CA GLN A 1082 -38.80 -41.86 -7.39
C GLN A 1082 -37.66 -40.91 -7.81
N LEU A 1083 -36.73 -40.64 -6.89
CA LEU A 1083 -35.53 -39.84 -7.16
C LEU A 1083 -34.64 -40.50 -8.23
N ASN A 1084 -34.43 -41.82 -8.11
CA ASN A 1084 -33.68 -42.62 -9.08
C ASN A 1084 -34.38 -42.64 -10.46
N ASN A 1085 -35.72 -42.76 -10.48
CA ASN A 1085 -36.51 -42.74 -11.72
C ASN A 1085 -36.45 -41.36 -12.43
N LEU A 1086 -36.49 -40.27 -11.66
CA LEU A 1086 -36.26 -38.90 -12.15
C LEU A 1086 -34.83 -38.73 -12.69
N GLN A 1087 -33.81 -39.27 -12.02
CA GLN A 1087 -32.44 -39.25 -12.52
C GLN A 1087 -32.26 -40.01 -13.84
N SER A 1088 -32.91 -41.16 -14.03
CA SER A 1088 -32.91 -41.86 -15.33
C SER A 1088 -33.51 -40.99 -16.43
N ARG A 1089 -34.73 -40.46 -16.21
CA ARG A 1089 -35.41 -39.58 -17.18
C ARG A 1089 -34.61 -38.31 -17.50
N LEU A 1090 -33.84 -37.79 -16.54
CA LEU A 1090 -32.90 -36.68 -16.77
C LEU A 1090 -31.73 -37.11 -17.66
N GLN A 1091 -31.13 -38.29 -17.42
CA GLN A 1091 -30.06 -38.83 -18.28
C GLN A 1091 -30.57 -39.08 -19.70
N ASP A 1092 -31.77 -39.63 -19.87
CA ASP A 1092 -32.39 -39.87 -21.19
C ASP A 1092 -32.66 -38.55 -21.94
N LYS A 1093 -33.21 -37.54 -21.28
CA LYS A 1093 -33.37 -36.19 -21.87
C LYS A 1093 -32.03 -35.52 -22.21
N ILE A 1094 -30.99 -35.69 -21.40
CA ILE A 1094 -29.65 -35.18 -21.70
C ILE A 1094 -29.07 -35.91 -22.93
N LYS A 1095 -29.26 -37.23 -23.03
CA LYS A 1095 -28.81 -38.04 -24.16
C LYS A 1095 -29.50 -37.63 -25.47
N GLN A 1096 -30.83 -37.48 -25.45
CA GLN A 1096 -31.60 -36.96 -26.58
C GLN A 1096 -31.14 -35.55 -27.01
N ASN A 1097 -30.83 -34.66 -26.06
CA ASN A 1097 -30.30 -33.31 -26.35
C ASN A 1097 -28.84 -33.29 -26.84
N ILE A 1098 -28.07 -34.35 -26.62
CA ILE A 1098 -26.73 -34.52 -27.19
C ILE A 1098 -26.85 -35.10 -28.60
N ASP A 1099 -27.72 -36.10 -28.81
CA ASP A 1099 -27.92 -36.73 -30.10
C ASP A 1099 -28.61 -35.79 -31.11
N SER A 1100 -29.52 -34.91 -30.68
CA SER A 1100 -30.09 -33.86 -31.53
C SER A 1100 -29.12 -32.73 -31.91
N ARG A 1101 -27.99 -32.60 -31.19
CA ARG A 1101 -26.90 -31.65 -31.50
C ARG A 1101 -25.81 -32.25 -32.40
N LYS A 1102 -25.86 -33.55 -32.70
CA LYS A 1102 -24.97 -34.18 -33.68
C LYS A 1102 -25.41 -33.80 -35.09
N ILE A 1103 -24.76 -32.78 -35.66
CA ILE A 1103 -24.93 -32.38 -37.06
C ILE A 1103 -24.75 -33.61 -37.96
N LYS A 1104 -25.71 -33.86 -38.86
CA LYS A 1104 -25.62 -34.95 -39.85
C LYS A 1104 -24.34 -34.79 -40.67
N GLN A 1105 -23.58 -35.88 -40.84
CA GLN A 1105 -22.47 -35.88 -41.80
C GLN A 1105 -23.04 -35.70 -43.23
N PRO A 1106 -22.35 -34.95 -44.11
CA PRO A 1106 -22.78 -34.82 -45.50
C PRO A 1106 -22.62 -36.14 -46.25
N GLU A 1107 -23.62 -36.48 -47.06
CA GLU A 1107 -23.63 -37.70 -47.86
C GLU A 1107 -22.58 -37.63 -48.98
N LYS A 1108 -21.91 -38.76 -49.24
CA LYS A 1108 -20.97 -38.90 -50.37
C LYS A 1108 -21.75 -39.01 -51.69
N ASN A 1109 -21.92 -37.89 -52.39
CA ASN A 1109 -22.35 -37.92 -53.80
C ASN A 1109 -21.20 -38.35 -54.73
N GLU A 1110 -20.97 -39.66 -54.81
CA GLU A 1110 -20.16 -40.26 -55.89
C GLU A 1110 -21.05 -40.55 -57.11
N LYS A 1111 -20.95 -39.66 -58.11
CA LYS A 1111 -21.30 -39.79 -59.54
C LYS A 1111 -22.27 -40.92 -59.97
N LYS A 1112 -23.42 -40.54 -60.54
CA LYS A 1112 -24.01 -41.26 -61.69
C LYS A 1112 -24.55 -40.29 -62.75
N LYS A 1113 -23.87 -40.30 -63.90
CA LYS A 1113 -24.14 -39.57 -65.15
C LYS A 1113 -24.21 -38.04 -64.99
#